data_AF-A0A7Y5A6A6-F1
#
_entry.id   AF-A0A7Y5A6A6-F1
#
_cell.length_a   1.000
_cell.length_b   1.000
_cell.length_c   1.000
_cell.angle_alpha   90.00
_cell.angle_beta   90.00
_cell.angle_gamma   90.00
#
_symmetry.space_group_name_H-M   'P 1'
#
loop_
_entity.id
_entity.type
_entity.pdbx_description
1 polymer ?
#
loop_
_entity_poly.entity_id
_entity_poly.type
_entity_poly.pdbx_seq_one_letter_code
_entity_poly.pdbx_strand_id
1 'polypeptide(L)'
;METRQDILTCTTDIYNYYGTRPDGEIQSREIKKSPTPRVEKSRQLYFETKSSASVEFPYWYTRRWEELEGEIPIIRRAEALKSGFSHLTPAIIPGELLAMRKAVYLRGSYPLPWLSEAFFLAKEDEFYQEAQKSGKNSADEVTTMGQGGGNVTKSAGNVISIAGKFGLRKEEMPILLKTAKKWFNKSVDDVGHKYEQLVPGYQTKEEIMRAVICMFDSGYTLPQGREVMNYYYPLQFGIEGIKQICCEKQDQAAGYPGMDRLYFYKAVQIMLEGLQKWMLNYAGEARFMASLEADATQKEEYLSIAERLEWLSVNKPRSFHDALQLVWIFHVAVLNEDAISGLSPGRLGQVLYPYWKHDMEKGILNRERSIELLECMRMKFTELDCFASMGVVGGVLSGNTFNNLCIGGLNKDGDSAANELEMLILESAMSCDTPQPTLSLLFDEKLPEEFLMKGIKCTKIGTGYPAWVNNRVAMEFLLNNFKKEGMELEEARAWSIGGCLETSPGSWMPLEFNGETYFIPGGSAPATSVGVHFISLPKVLEAVLFDGLDKRTGKRVYPAHGSKLDSYEEIWTIFKKYFSLTVEVLTLTNNIQHDIWGKVSPSVINSMLKPDCLETGKDISHKGCRYNRTFNVEICGGVNLVNSLASIRKNVFDEHHFSLNELKAAIEANFGYHSALETGSYSLIEQVKADNFMDWIKIHKRCLDAPKYGNDDKYVDSIFREWQHWFSKMCQNYVSLYDEPLYS
;
A
#
# COMPACT_ATOMS: atom_id res chain seq x y z
N MET A 1 15.28 -67.78 2.17
CA MET A 1 14.67 -67.46 3.48
C MET A 1 15.80 -67.12 4.41
N GLU A 2 16.09 -65.83 4.56
CA GLU A 2 16.65 -65.20 5.75
C GLU A 2 16.43 -63.70 5.56
N THR A 3 15.61 -63.15 6.44
CA THR A 3 14.98 -61.84 6.38
C THR A 3 15.97 -60.73 6.69
N ARG A 4 16.21 -59.83 5.73
CA ARG A 4 16.77 -58.49 5.98
C ARG A 4 15.65 -57.57 6.50
N GLN A 5 15.26 -57.77 7.75
CA GLN A 5 14.46 -56.84 8.54
C GLN A 5 15.28 -56.64 9.83
N ASP A 6 16.04 -55.54 9.93
CA ASP A 6 16.51 -54.93 11.20
C ASP A 6 17.60 -53.87 10.96
N ILE A 7 17.28 -52.76 10.28
CA ILE A 7 18.11 -51.52 10.31
C ILE A 7 17.24 -50.25 10.52
N LEU A 8 15.97 -50.38 10.97
CA LEU A 8 15.04 -49.23 11.06
C LEU A 8 14.59 -48.85 12.47
N THR A 9 15.25 -49.32 13.53
CA THR A 9 14.96 -48.83 14.88
C THR A 9 15.97 -47.74 15.27
N CYS A 10 15.61 -46.48 14.99
CA CYS A 10 16.25 -45.32 15.61
C CYS A 10 15.71 -45.17 17.03
N THR A 11 16.48 -45.57 18.04
CA THR A 11 16.10 -45.53 19.47
C THR A 11 16.49 -44.22 20.17
N THR A 12 16.97 -43.22 19.44
CA THR A 12 17.29 -41.91 20.00
C THR A 12 16.13 -40.95 19.76
N ASP A 13 15.59 -40.38 20.83
CA ASP A 13 14.64 -39.28 20.78
C ASP A 13 15.23 -38.13 19.95
N ILE A 14 14.64 -37.88 18.78
CA ILE A 14 15.01 -36.77 17.91
C ILE A 14 14.27 -35.53 18.40
N TYR A 15 14.94 -34.70 19.19
CA TYR A 15 14.42 -33.41 19.64
C TYR A 15 14.52 -32.38 18.50
N ASN A 16 13.41 -31.74 18.16
CA ASN A 16 13.42 -30.52 17.36
C ASN A 16 13.83 -29.36 18.29
N TYR A 17 14.98 -28.75 18.05
CA TYR A 17 15.42 -27.55 18.78
C TYR A 17 14.62 -26.34 18.28
N TYR A 18 13.41 -26.18 18.79
CA TYR A 18 12.82 -24.85 18.93
C TYR A 18 13.44 -24.24 20.19
N GLY A 19 13.74 -22.93 20.17
CA GLY A 19 14.15 -22.25 21.40
C GLY A 19 13.14 -22.55 22.51
N THR A 20 13.60 -22.83 23.73
CA THR A 20 12.69 -22.98 24.86
C THR A 20 11.94 -21.67 25.04
N ARG A 21 10.65 -21.75 25.38
CA ARG A 21 9.91 -20.57 25.83
C ARG A 21 10.77 -19.87 26.89
N PRO A 22 11.08 -18.56 26.75
CA PRO A 22 11.89 -17.87 27.74
C PRO A 22 11.28 -18.04 29.13
N ASP A 23 12.10 -18.41 30.11
CA ASP A 23 11.67 -18.45 31.51
C ASP A 23 11.45 -17.01 32.00
N GLY A 24 10.21 -16.67 32.34
CA GLY A 24 9.86 -15.35 32.85
C GLY A 24 8.40 -14.95 32.63
N GLU A 25 7.91 -14.02 33.47
CA GLU A 25 6.63 -13.35 33.24
C GLU A 25 6.79 -12.27 32.16
N ILE A 26 5.77 -12.09 31.32
CA ILE A 26 5.73 -10.99 30.34
C ILE A 26 5.77 -9.68 31.13
N GLN A 27 6.88 -8.96 31.03
CA GLN A 27 7.03 -7.67 31.70
C GLN A 27 6.17 -6.61 31.02
N SER A 28 5.58 -5.73 31.82
CA SER A 28 4.89 -4.55 31.31
C SER A 28 5.86 -3.66 30.53
N ARG A 29 5.36 -2.98 29.49
CA ARG A 29 6.11 -1.94 28.76
C ARG A 29 6.63 -0.87 29.73
N GLU A 30 7.91 -0.50 29.58
CA GLU A 30 8.60 0.47 30.44
C GLU A 30 8.04 1.89 30.30
N ILE A 31 7.69 2.28 29.09
CA ILE A 31 7.20 3.63 28.76
C ILE A 31 5.67 3.56 28.67
N LYS A 32 5.00 4.30 29.55
CA LYS A 32 3.55 4.45 29.58
C LYS A 32 3.20 5.93 29.50
N LYS A 33 2.63 6.34 28.38
CA LYS A 33 2.04 7.67 28.21
C LYS A 33 0.56 7.50 27.93
N SER A 34 -0.20 8.54 28.23
CA SER A 34 -1.63 8.59 27.95
C SER A 34 -1.87 9.71 26.94
N PRO A 35 -2.83 9.53 26.01
CA PRO A 35 -3.20 10.60 25.11
C PRO A 35 -3.94 11.70 25.88
N THR A 36 -4.13 12.84 25.25
CA THR A 36 -4.98 13.90 25.78
C THR A 36 -6.41 13.41 26.01
N PRO A 37 -7.18 13.99 26.96
CA PRO A 37 -8.56 13.54 27.26
C PRO A 37 -9.49 13.56 26.05
N ARG A 38 -9.29 14.51 25.12
CA ARG A 38 -10.01 14.58 23.84
C ARG A 38 -9.73 13.37 22.98
N VAL A 39 -8.45 13.06 22.77
CA VAL A 39 -8.03 11.98 21.88
C VAL A 39 -8.38 10.62 22.49
N GLU A 40 -8.32 10.46 23.81
CA GLU A 40 -8.81 9.24 24.46
C GLU A 40 -10.29 8.98 24.13
N LYS A 41 -11.15 10.01 24.16
CA LYS A 41 -12.55 9.88 23.74
C LYS A 41 -12.67 9.45 22.27
N SER A 42 -11.89 10.06 21.38
CA SER A 42 -11.84 9.66 19.96
C SER A 42 -11.38 8.21 19.77
N ARG A 43 -10.41 7.75 20.57
CA ARG A 43 -9.93 6.35 20.56
C ARG A 43 -11.00 5.38 20.98
N GLN A 44 -11.73 5.67 22.07
CA GLN A 44 -12.82 4.82 22.52
C GLN A 44 -13.91 4.70 21.46
N LEU A 45 -14.31 5.83 20.84
CA LEU A 45 -15.26 5.82 19.73
C LEU A 45 -14.74 5.01 18.53
N TYR A 46 -13.46 5.12 18.20
CA TYR A 46 -12.84 4.33 17.13
C TYR A 46 -12.92 2.82 17.42
N PHE A 47 -12.67 2.38 18.66
CA PHE A 47 -12.75 0.97 19.03
C PHE A 47 -14.17 0.40 18.96
N GLU A 48 -15.18 1.25 19.18
CA GLU A 48 -16.60 0.87 19.06
C GLU A 48 -17.10 0.88 17.61
N THR A 49 -16.37 1.52 16.69
CA THR A 49 -16.83 1.73 15.31
C THR A 49 -16.46 0.56 14.38
N LYS A 50 -17.34 0.32 13.41
CA LYS A 50 -17.15 -0.66 12.34
C LYS A 50 -16.69 -0.02 11.03
N SER A 51 -15.78 -0.71 10.32
CA SER A 51 -15.42 -0.38 8.93
C SER A 51 -16.67 -0.45 8.06
N SER A 52 -16.99 0.64 7.38
CA SER A 52 -18.28 0.83 6.72
C SER A 52 -18.08 1.30 5.27
N ALA A 53 -18.87 0.72 4.35
CA ALA A 53 -18.93 1.14 2.96
C ALA A 53 -20.06 2.15 2.77
N SER A 54 -19.80 3.23 2.06
CA SER A 54 -20.80 4.20 1.59
C SER A 54 -20.99 4.08 0.08
N VAL A 55 -22.18 4.45 -0.41
CA VAL A 55 -22.51 4.49 -1.84
C VAL A 55 -22.65 5.91 -2.39
N GLU A 56 -22.52 6.96 -1.56
CA GLU A 56 -22.76 8.35 -1.96
C GLU A 56 -21.79 8.80 -3.06
N PHE A 57 -20.48 8.70 -2.81
CA PHE A 57 -19.46 9.09 -3.79
C PHE A 57 -19.58 8.33 -5.11
N PRO A 58 -19.60 6.97 -5.13
CA PRO A 58 -19.68 6.25 -6.40
C PRO A 58 -20.99 6.50 -7.14
N TYR A 59 -22.11 6.75 -6.44
CA TYR A 59 -23.37 7.13 -7.08
C TYR A 59 -23.24 8.47 -7.82
N TRP A 60 -22.77 9.52 -7.14
CA TRP A 60 -22.66 10.87 -7.72
C TRP A 60 -21.58 10.95 -8.80
N TYR A 61 -20.48 10.22 -8.63
CA TYR A 61 -19.46 10.06 -9.65
C TYR A 61 -20.04 9.41 -10.91
N THR A 62 -20.65 8.22 -10.76
CA THR A 62 -21.15 7.43 -11.90
C THR A 62 -22.27 8.15 -12.64
N ARG A 63 -23.17 8.81 -11.90
CA ARG A 63 -24.25 9.60 -12.49
C ARG A 63 -23.70 10.70 -13.40
N ARG A 64 -22.77 11.52 -12.88
CA ARG A 64 -22.20 12.62 -13.65
C ARG A 64 -21.36 12.14 -14.82
N TRP A 65 -20.65 11.02 -14.63
CA TRP A 65 -19.93 10.37 -15.72
C TRP A 65 -20.87 10.00 -16.87
N GLU A 66 -22.00 9.34 -16.61
CA GLU A 66 -22.97 8.98 -17.67
C GLU A 66 -23.60 10.19 -18.38
N GLU A 67 -23.91 11.25 -17.64
CA GLU A 67 -24.46 12.50 -18.21
C GLU A 67 -23.53 13.16 -19.25
N LEU A 68 -22.25 12.81 -19.24
CA LEU A 68 -21.19 13.38 -20.07
C LEU A 68 -20.61 12.36 -21.08
N GLU A 69 -21.44 11.42 -21.54
CA GLU A 69 -21.04 10.53 -22.63
C GLU A 69 -20.67 11.34 -23.90
N GLY A 70 -19.50 11.03 -24.47
CA GLY A 70 -18.94 11.74 -25.62
C GLY A 70 -17.99 12.89 -25.28
N GLU A 71 -17.88 13.29 -24.01
CA GLU A 71 -16.88 14.26 -23.55
C GLU A 71 -15.46 13.66 -23.53
N ILE A 72 -14.44 14.52 -23.58
CA ILE A 72 -13.03 14.15 -23.43
C ILE A 72 -12.84 13.40 -22.09
N PRO A 73 -12.20 12.21 -22.09
CA PRO A 73 -12.15 11.35 -20.89
C PRO A 73 -11.65 12.02 -19.61
N ILE A 74 -10.57 12.80 -19.67
CA ILE A 74 -10.02 13.48 -18.47
C ILE A 74 -10.94 14.60 -17.96
N ILE A 75 -11.68 15.27 -18.85
CA ILE A 75 -12.70 16.26 -18.47
C ILE A 75 -13.90 15.55 -17.82
N ARG A 76 -14.34 14.45 -18.42
CA ARG A 76 -15.40 13.59 -17.88
C ARG A 76 -15.05 13.08 -16.49
N ARG A 77 -13.79 12.67 -16.29
CA ARG A 77 -13.22 12.26 -14.99
C ARG A 77 -13.27 13.40 -13.99
N ALA A 78 -12.80 14.59 -14.35
CA ALA A 78 -12.80 15.75 -13.46
C ALA A 78 -14.21 16.21 -13.06
N GLU A 79 -15.15 16.23 -13.99
CA GLU A 79 -16.56 16.55 -13.72
C GLU A 79 -17.20 15.51 -12.80
N ALA A 80 -16.90 14.22 -12.99
CA ALA A 80 -17.38 13.15 -12.13
C ALA A 80 -16.78 13.24 -10.71
N LEU A 81 -15.47 13.54 -10.58
CA LEU A 81 -14.84 13.83 -9.29
C LEU A 81 -15.48 15.03 -8.62
N LYS A 82 -15.66 16.14 -9.35
CA LYS A 82 -16.33 17.35 -8.86
C LYS A 82 -17.71 17.02 -8.31
N SER A 83 -18.51 16.24 -9.04
CA SER A 83 -19.82 15.77 -8.60
C SER A 83 -19.72 14.93 -7.33
N GLY A 84 -18.81 13.95 -7.27
CA GLY A 84 -18.58 13.12 -6.08
C GLY A 84 -18.29 13.97 -4.84
N PHE A 85 -17.29 14.85 -4.89
CA PHE A 85 -16.91 15.71 -3.77
C PHE A 85 -18.01 16.70 -3.37
N SER A 86 -18.68 17.33 -4.33
CA SER A 86 -19.69 18.37 -4.07
C SER A 86 -20.95 17.85 -3.39
N HIS A 87 -21.22 16.55 -3.47
CA HIS A 87 -22.43 15.91 -2.94
C HIS A 87 -22.17 14.91 -1.80
N LEU A 88 -20.92 14.74 -1.38
CA LEU A 88 -20.62 13.96 -0.18
C LEU A 88 -21.24 14.61 1.05
N THR A 89 -21.92 13.82 1.88
CA THR A 89 -22.44 14.29 3.16
C THR A 89 -21.27 14.66 4.09
N PRO A 90 -21.18 15.90 4.57
CA PRO A 90 -20.15 16.29 5.55
C PRO A 90 -20.46 15.66 6.92
N ALA A 91 -19.43 15.12 7.57
CA ALA A 91 -19.56 14.54 8.91
C ALA A 91 -18.43 15.00 9.83
N ILE A 92 -18.77 15.78 10.85
CA ILE A 92 -17.86 16.28 11.89
C ILE A 92 -18.25 15.60 13.20
N ILE A 93 -17.31 14.88 13.79
CA ILE A 93 -17.55 14.17 15.05
C ILE A 93 -17.21 15.11 16.22
N PRO A 94 -18.02 15.15 17.30
CA PRO A 94 -17.72 15.97 18.47
C PRO A 94 -16.30 15.72 19.00
N GLY A 95 -15.60 16.80 19.33
CA GLY A 95 -14.22 16.78 19.79
C GLY A 95 -13.18 16.86 18.67
N GLU A 96 -13.54 16.76 17.39
CA GLU A 96 -12.59 16.89 16.29
C GLU A 96 -12.01 18.30 16.17
N LEU A 97 -10.71 18.39 15.89
CA LEU A 97 -10.01 19.63 15.57
C LEU A 97 -9.56 19.68 14.10
N LEU A 98 -9.34 18.51 13.51
CA LEU A 98 -9.16 18.34 12.08
C LEU A 98 -10.46 17.76 11.53
N ALA A 99 -11.07 18.44 10.57
CA ALA A 99 -12.33 18.00 9.96
C ALA A 99 -12.07 17.25 8.65
N MET A 100 -13.14 16.75 8.03
CA MET A 100 -13.14 16.03 6.75
C MET A 100 -12.61 14.59 6.86
N ARG A 101 -13.16 13.73 6.01
CA ARG A 101 -12.96 12.27 5.97
C ARG A 101 -13.45 11.71 4.63
N LYS A 102 -13.09 10.46 4.31
CA LYS A 102 -13.44 9.83 3.02
C LYS A 102 -14.94 9.72 2.75
N ALA A 103 -15.73 9.32 3.75
CA ALA A 103 -17.18 9.14 3.69
C ALA A 103 -17.82 9.50 5.04
N VAL A 104 -19.16 9.56 5.13
CA VAL A 104 -19.90 9.96 6.34
C VAL A 104 -19.54 9.18 7.62
N TYR A 105 -19.05 7.94 7.48
CA TYR A 105 -18.66 7.08 8.61
C TYR A 105 -17.25 7.40 9.12
N LEU A 106 -17.03 7.24 10.44
CA LEU A 106 -15.70 7.41 11.05
C LEU A 106 -14.64 6.52 10.38
N ARG A 107 -14.96 5.23 10.20
CA ARG A 107 -14.16 4.27 9.40
C ARG A 107 -14.79 4.01 8.04
N GLY A 108 -14.98 5.09 7.28
CA GLY A 108 -15.70 5.07 6.01
C GLY A 108 -14.80 4.89 4.80
N SER A 109 -15.21 4.01 3.89
CA SER A 109 -14.66 3.91 2.54
C SER A 109 -15.79 3.63 1.55
N TYR A 110 -15.50 3.48 0.26
CA TYR A 110 -16.52 3.21 -0.75
C TYR A 110 -15.96 2.44 -1.95
N PRO A 111 -16.80 1.66 -2.65
CA PRO A 111 -16.42 0.95 -3.86
C PRO A 111 -16.15 1.92 -5.01
N LEU A 112 -15.24 1.50 -5.90
CA LEU A 112 -14.80 2.24 -7.07
C LEU A 112 -15.05 1.39 -8.33
N PRO A 113 -16.32 1.25 -8.76
CA PRO A 113 -16.70 0.30 -9.82
C PRO A 113 -16.09 0.63 -11.19
N TRP A 114 -15.56 1.84 -11.39
CA TRP A 114 -14.79 2.17 -12.59
C TRP A 114 -13.40 1.54 -12.63
N LEU A 115 -12.86 1.09 -11.48
CA LEU A 115 -11.62 0.31 -11.43
C LEU A 115 -11.94 -1.18 -11.57
N SER A 116 -12.76 -1.72 -10.67
CA SER A 116 -13.27 -3.09 -10.73
C SER A 116 -14.59 -3.18 -9.96
N GLU A 117 -15.53 -3.93 -10.51
CA GLU A 117 -16.84 -4.26 -9.96
C GLU A 117 -16.95 -5.73 -9.52
N ALA A 118 -16.01 -6.57 -9.96
CA ALA A 118 -16.15 -8.04 -9.93
C ALA A 118 -16.22 -8.62 -8.51
N PHE A 119 -15.46 -8.08 -7.55
CA PHE A 119 -15.27 -8.69 -6.23
C PHE A 119 -16.39 -8.38 -5.21
N PHE A 120 -17.30 -7.44 -5.51
CA PHE A 120 -18.42 -7.07 -4.62
C PHE A 120 -19.80 -7.23 -5.25
N LEU A 121 -19.87 -7.72 -6.49
CA LEU A 121 -21.10 -8.27 -7.06
C LEU A 121 -21.37 -9.67 -6.47
N ALA A 122 -22.64 -10.01 -6.28
CA ALA A 122 -23.06 -11.20 -5.53
C ALA A 122 -22.63 -12.51 -6.22
N LYS A 123 -22.36 -13.56 -5.43
CA LYS A 123 -21.95 -14.91 -5.89
C LYS A 123 -22.86 -15.55 -6.94
N GLU A 124 -24.11 -15.11 -6.99
CA GLU A 124 -25.17 -15.65 -7.86
C GLU A 124 -25.38 -14.83 -9.15
N ASP A 125 -24.69 -13.71 -9.32
CA ASP A 125 -24.74 -12.89 -10.55
C ASP A 125 -23.85 -13.53 -11.63
N GLU A 126 -24.27 -13.54 -12.90
CA GLU A 126 -23.50 -14.12 -14.03
C GLU A 126 -22.08 -13.53 -14.08
N PHE A 127 -21.94 -12.26 -13.68
CA PHE A 127 -20.67 -11.54 -13.56
C PHE A 127 -19.70 -12.15 -12.55
N TYR A 128 -20.18 -12.69 -11.42
CA TYR A 128 -19.32 -13.36 -10.43
C TYR A 128 -18.82 -14.71 -10.95
N GLN A 129 -19.65 -15.44 -11.70
CA GLN A 129 -19.26 -16.70 -12.33
C GLN A 129 -18.19 -16.49 -13.42
N GLU A 130 -18.25 -15.38 -14.15
CA GLU A 130 -17.23 -15.01 -15.13
C GLU A 130 -15.89 -14.63 -14.44
N ALA A 131 -15.93 -13.89 -13.33
CA ALA A 131 -14.75 -13.58 -12.53
C ALA A 131 -14.08 -14.84 -11.90
N GLN A 132 -14.87 -15.85 -11.49
CA GLN A 132 -14.32 -17.16 -11.08
C GLN A 132 -13.70 -17.91 -12.27
N LYS A 133 -14.33 -17.83 -13.45
CA LYS A 133 -13.83 -18.43 -14.68
C LYS A 133 -12.56 -17.77 -15.19
N SER A 134 -12.15 -16.59 -14.73
CA SER A 134 -10.87 -15.91 -15.05
C SER A 134 -9.87 -15.87 -13.88
N GLY A 135 -10.08 -16.66 -12.82
CA GLY A 135 -9.12 -16.76 -11.70
C GLY A 135 -8.99 -15.52 -10.80
N LYS A 136 -9.72 -14.44 -11.08
CA LYS A 136 -9.61 -13.12 -10.43
C LYS A 136 -9.88 -13.13 -8.93
N ASN A 137 -10.70 -14.08 -8.45
CA ASN A 137 -11.05 -14.21 -7.03
C ASN A 137 -10.29 -15.32 -6.29
N SER A 138 -9.31 -15.97 -6.92
CA SER A 138 -8.60 -17.10 -6.31
C SER A 138 -7.81 -16.72 -5.06
N ALA A 139 -7.22 -15.52 -5.03
CA ALA A 139 -6.55 -14.97 -3.85
C ALA A 139 -7.54 -14.73 -2.69
N ASP A 140 -8.75 -14.25 -2.98
CA ASP A 140 -9.80 -14.02 -1.97
C ASP A 140 -10.21 -15.33 -1.28
N GLU A 141 -10.28 -16.44 -2.02
CA GLU A 141 -10.67 -17.76 -1.50
C GLU A 141 -9.66 -18.35 -0.51
N VAL A 142 -8.38 -18.01 -0.64
CA VAL A 142 -7.30 -18.49 0.24
C VAL A 142 -6.89 -17.47 1.30
N THR A 143 -7.56 -16.32 1.35
CA THR A 143 -7.24 -15.23 2.27
C THR A 143 -8.17 -15.23 3.48
N THR A 144 -7.61 -14.93 4.64
CA THR A 144 -8.38 -14.74 5.88
C THR A 144 -8.26 -13.30 6.37
N MET A 145 -9.36 -12.75 6.89
CA MET A 145 -9.38 -11.46 7.56
C MET A 145 -9.56 -11.65 9.07
N GLY A 146 -8.85 -10.86 9.88
CA GLY A 146 -9.04 -10.83 11.32
C GLY A 146 -10.48 -10.51 11.70
N GLN A 147 -11.12 -11.36 12.51
CA GLN A 147 -12.54 -11.25 12.84
C GLN A 147 -12.85 -10.24 13.97
N GLY A 148 -11.82 -9.74 14.67
CA GLY A 148 -11.96 -8.82 15.80
C GLY A 148 -12.03 -7.34 15.41
N GLY A 149 -12.27 -6.49 16.42
CA GLY A 149 -12.24 -5.04 16.29
C GLY A 149 -13.33 -4.47 15.38
N GLY A 150 -12.94 -3.60 14.46
CA GLY A 150 -13.85 -2.86 13.57
C GLY A 150 -14.28 -3.62 12.30
N ASN A 151 -13.69 -4.77 11.98
CA ASN A 151 -14.00 -5.49 10.74
C ASN A 151 -15.41 -6.08 10.77
N VAL A 152 -16.13 -5.99 9.67
CA VAL A 152 -17.43 -6.64 9.43
C VAL A 152 -17.20 -7.79 8.47
N THR A 153 -16.85 -8.96 9.01
CA THR A 153 -16.52 -10.17 8.23
C THR A 153 -17.74 -11.06 7.95
N LYS A 154 -18.88 -10.76 8.59
CA LYS A 154 -20.15 -11.48 8.44
C LYS A 154 -21.32 -10.49 8.46
N SER A 155 -22.33 -10.75 7.64
CA SER A 155 -23.58 -9.98 7.64
C SER A 155 -24.35 -10.21 8.95
N ALA A 156 -24.93 -9.16 9.51
CA ALA A 156 -25.72 -9.21 10.73
C ALA A 156 -26.81 -8.13 10.73
N GLY A 157 -28.05 -8.51 11.06
CA GLY A 157 -29.19 -7.59 11.06
C GLY A 157 -29.39 -6.88 9.71
N ASN A 158 -29.32 -5.55 9.73
CA ASN A 158 -29.45 -4.70 8.54
C ASN A 158 -28.10 -4.32 7.90
N VAL A 159 -27.01 -5.00 8.28
CA VAL A 159 -25.66 -4.77 7.73
C VAL A 159 -25.20 -6.01 6.96
N ILE A 160 -24.74 -5.80 5.74
CA ILE A 160 -24.17 -6.80 4.84
C ILE A 160 -22.65 -6.68 4.87
N SER A 161 -21.95 -7.80 5.06
CA SER A 161 -20.49 -7.85 4.88
C SER A 161 -20.15 -7.87 3.39
N ILE A 162 -19.42 -6.87 2.92
CA ILE A 162 -18.90 -6.76 1.55
C ILE A 162 -17.37 -6.83 1.57
N ALA A 163 -16.79 -7.52 0.57
CA ALA A 163 -15.35 -7.74 0.43
C ALA A 163 -14.67 -8.33 1.68
N GLY A 164 -15.43 -9.08 2.48
CA GLY A 164 -14.96 -9.73 3.71
C GLY A 164 -14.55 -8.79 4.86
N LYS A 165 -14.79 -7.47 4.75
CA LYS A 165 -14.36 -6.48 5.75
C LYS A 165 -15.36 -5.37 6.04
N PHE A 166 -16.13 -4.91 5.05
CA PHE A 166 -16.91 -3.67 5.15
C PHE A 166 -18.38 -3.94 5.42
N GLY A 167 -18.96 -3.21 6.37
CA GLY A 167 -20.40 -3.18 6.59
C GLY A 167 -21.06 -2.22 5.60
N LEU A 168 -21.97 -2.74 4.78
CA LEU A 168 -22.88 -1.96 3.93
C LEU A 168 -24.29 -2.06 4.50
N ARG A 169 -25.03 -0.95 4.57
CA ARG A 169 -26.43 -1.02 4.99
C ARG A 169 -27.28 -1.73 3.92
N LYS A 170 -28.20 -2.59 4.34
CA LYS A 170 -29.01 -3.43 3.43
C LYS A 170 -29.79 -2.60 2.41
N GLU A 171 -30.27 -1.43 2.80
CA GLU A 171 -30.99 -0.47 1.94
C GLU A 171 -30.11 0.18 0.86
N GLU A 172 -28.78 0.20 1.04
CA GLU A 172 -27.83 0.77 0.07
C GLU A 172 -27.40 -0.26 -0.99
N MET A 173 -27.63 -1.56 -0.74
CA MET A 173 -27.24 -2.63 -1.66
C MET A 173 -27.83 -2.49 -3.08
N PRO A 174 -29.13 -2.14 -3.28
CA PRO A 174 -29.66 -1.90 -4.61
C PRO A 174 -28.98 -0.74 -5.34
N ILE A 175 -28.55 0.30 -4.61
CA ILE A 175 -27.83 1.45 -5.17
C ILE A 175 -26.43 1.02 -5.61
N LEU A 176 -25.74 0.24 -4.77
CA LEU A 176 -24.43 -0.33 -5.11
C LEU A 176 -24.51 -1.17 -6.38
N LEU A 177 -25.42 -2.15 -6.43
CA LEU A 177 -25.58 -3.04 -7.58
C LEU A 177 -25.92 -2.27 -8.86
N LYS A 178 -26.83 -1.30 -8.78
CA LYS A 178 -27.19 -0.46 -9.94
C LYS A 178 -26.02 0.39 -10.41
N THR A 179 -25.22 0.91 -9.50
CA THR A 179 -24.02 1.71 -9.80
C THR A 179 -22.94 0.84 -10.44
N ALA A 180 -22.66 -0.34 -9.88
CA ALA A 180 -21.69 -1.29 -10.39
C ALA A 180 -22.03 -1.78 -11.81
N LYS A 181 -23.30 -2.15 -12.07
CA LYS A 181 -23.75 -2.63 -13.39
C LYS A 181 -23.58 -1.64 -14.53
N LYS A 182 -23.44 -0.34 -14.23
CA LYS A 182 -23.18 0.70 -15.25
C LYS A 182 -21.75 0.68 -15.79
N TRP A 183 -20.84 0.10 -15.02
CA TRP A 183 -19.41 -0.02 -15.34
C TRP A 183 -19.04 -1.34 -15.99
N PHE A 184 -19.96 -2.30 -16.07
CA PHE A 184 -19.75 -3.55 -16.79
C PHE A 184 -19.28 -3.31 -18.23
N ASN A 185 -18.19 -3.98 -18.63
CA ASN A 185 -17.44 -3.79 -19.88
C ASN A 185 -16.81 -2.40 -20.08
N LYS A 186 -16.72 -1.59 -19.02
CA LYS A 186 -16.17 -0.22 -19.06
C LYS A 186 -15.15 0.06 -17.95
N SER A 187 -15.06 -0.79 -16.93
CA SER A 187 -14.08 -0.65 -15.86
C SER A 187 -12.66 -0.92 -16.36
N VAL A 188 -11.65 -0.46 -15.60
CA VAL A 188 -10.24 -0.75 -15.89
C VAL A 188 -10.01 -2.26 -15.93
N ASP A 189 -10.61 -3.01 -15.00
CA ASP A 189 -10.56 -4.47 -14.94
C ASP A 189 -11.15 -5.12 -16.21
N ASP A 190 -12.38 -4.80 -16.59
CA ASP A 190 -13.03 -5.44 -17.75
C ASP A 190 -12.36 -5.09 -19.08
N VAL A 191 -12.03 -3.81 -19.28
CA VAL A 191 -11.34 -3.36 -20.49
C VAL A 191 -9.92 -3.93 -20.49
N GLY A 192 -9.24 -3.95 -19.35
CA GLY A 192 -7.95 -4.60 -19.13
C GLY A 192 -7.96 -6.04 -19.56
N HIS A 193 -8.90 -6.80 -19.01
CA HIS A 193 -9.11 -8.22 -19.26
C HIS A 193 -9.33 -8.54 -20.75
N LYS A 194 -10.11 -7.71 -21.44
CA LYS A 194 -10.36 -7.86 -22.88
C LYS A 194 -9.07 -7.80 -23.71
N TYR A 195 -8.14 -6.90 -23.36
CA TYR A 195 -6.93 -6.69 -24.15
C TYR A 195 -5.74 -7.54 -23.68
N GLU A 196 -5.64 -7.89 -22.41
CA GLU A 196 -4.58 -8.81 -21.93
C GLU A 196 -4.72 -10.22 -22.54
N GLN A 197 -5.93 -10.63 -22.95
CA GLN A 197 -6.17 -11.87 -23.69
C GLN A 197 -5.42 -11.96 -25.03
N LEU A 198 -4.98 -10.82 -25.58
CA LEU A 198 -4.19 -10.77 -26.81
C LEU A 198 -2.70 -11.04 -26.59
N VAL A 199 -2.24 -11.05 -25.32
CA VAL A 199 -0.84 -11.27 -24.98
C VAL A 199 -0.44 -12.73 -25.24
N PRO A 200 0.64 -12.99 -26.01
CA PRO A 200 1.20 -14.33 -26.11
C PRO A 200 1.57 -14.87 -24.71
N GLY A 201 1.01 -16.02 -24.34
CA GLY A 201 1.19 -16.58 -22.99
C GLY A 201 0.14 -16.17 -21.97
N TYR A 202 -0.94 -15.49 -22.37
CA TYR A 202 -2.06 -15.12 -21.51
C TYR A 202 -2.61 -16.32 -20.70
N GLN A 203 -2.77 -17.50 -21.31
CA GLN A 203 -3.23 -18.69 -20.59
C GLN A 203 -2.28 -19.07 -19.44
N THR A 204 -0.98 -18.91 -19.63
CA THR A 204 0.00 -19.14 -18.56
C THR A 204 -0.17 -18.12 -17.44
N LYS A 205 -0.38 -16.83 -17.77
CA LYS A 205 -0.71 -15.79 -16.76
C LYS A 205 -1.94 -16.17 -15.96
N GLU A 206 -3.00 -16.62 -16.62
CA GLU A 206 -4.23 -17.07 -15.95
C GLU A 206 -4.00 -18.21 -14.95
N GLU A 207 -3.23 -19.23 -15.33
CA GLU A 207 -2.92 -20.33 -14.41
C GLU A 207 -1.99 -19.89 -13.27
N ILE A 208 -1.07 -18.96 -13.51
CA ILE A 208 -0.23 -18.33 -12.47
C ILE A 208 -1.10 -17.61 -11.44
N MET A 209 -2.09 -16.83 -11.89
CA MET A 209 -3.03 -16.13 -10.99
C MET A 209 -3.88 -17.12 -10.20
N ARG A 210 -4.47 -18.14 -10.85
CA ARG A 210 -5.28 -19.18 -10.18
C ARG A 210 -4.52 -20.00 -9.15
N ALA A 211 -3.24 -20.25 -9.40
CA ALA A 211 -2.36 -20.94 -8.47
C ALA A 211 -1.95 -20.06 -7.29
N VAL A 212 -2.28 -18.76 -7.33
CA VAL A 212 -1.82 -17.72 -6.39
C VAL A 212 -0.28 -17.71 -6.32
N ILE A 213 0.36 -17.96 -7.47
CA ILE A 213 1.79 -17.74 -7.63
C ILE A 213 2.07 -16.24 -7.66
N CYS A 214 1.23 -15.46 -8.33
CA CYS A 214 1.16 -14.01 -8.18
C CYS A 214 -0.10 -13.65 -7.37
N MET A 215 0.02 -12.74 -6.41
CA MET A 215 -1.06 -12.45 -5.45
C MET A 215 -2.25 -11.69 -6.07
N PHE A 216 -2.01 -10.68 -6.91
CA PHE A 216 -3.06 -9.87 -7.54
C PHE A 216 -2.54 -9.10 -8.77
N ASP A 217 -3.45 -8.66 -9.63
CA ASP A 217 -3.17 -7.83 -10.82
C ASP A 217 -3.00 -6.35 -10.43
N SER A 218 -2.20 -5.59 -11.18
CA SER A 218 -1.72 -4.28 -10.73
C SER A 218 -2.65 -3.12 -11.09
N GLY A 219 -3.03 -2.98 -12.35
CA GLY A 219 -3.55 -1.72 -12.89
C GLY A 219 -4.97 -1.35 -12.47
N TYR A 220 -5.75 -2.26 -11.90
CA TYR A 220 -7.11 -1.98 -11.41
C TYR A 220 -7.30 -2.23 -9.91
N THR A 221 -6.36 -2.92 -9.27
CA THR A 221 -6.47 -3.28 -7.86
C THR A 221 -6.02 -2.14 -6.96
N LEU A 222 -4.80 -1.64 -7.19
CA LEU A 222 -4.19 -0.51 -6.48
C LEU A 222 -3.29 0.27 -7.46
N PRO A 223 -3.84 0.94 -8.48
CA PRO A 223 -3.05 1.62 -9.51
C PRO A 223 -2.19 2.77 -8.98
N GLN A 224 -2.63 3.38 -7.89
CA GLN A 224 -1.89 4.40 -7.14
C GLN A 224 -1.54 3.88 -5.74
N GLY A 225 -0.67 4.61 -5.03
CA GLY A 225 -0.16 4.24 -3.72
C GLY A 225 1.20 3.53 -3.79
N ARG A 226 1.74 3.14 -2.64
CA ARG A 226 3.18 2.84 -2.49
C ARG A 226 4.02 3.98 -3.06
N GLU A 227 3.63 5.21 -2.73
CA GLU A 227 4.23 6.45 -3.21
C GLU A 227 4.13 7.53 -2.13
N VAL A 228 4.84 8.63 -2.33
CA VAL A 228 4.84 9.76 -1.39
C VAL A 228 4.08 10.94 -1.99
N MET A 229 3.20 11.54 -1.20
CA MET A 229 2.48 12.75 -1.55
C MET A 229 3.41 13.96 -1.67
N ASN A 230 2.97 14.98 -2.40
CA ASN A 230 3.62 16.28 -2.42
C ASN A 230 2.58 17.35 -2.11
N TYR A 231 2.80 18.11 -1.04
CA TYR A 231 1.86 19.14 -0.58
C TYR A 231 2.26 20.55 -0.99
N TYR A 232 3.31 20.70 -1.78
CA TYR A 232 3.87 22.00 -2.12
C TYR A 232 2.84 22.94 -2.75
N TYR A 233 2.16 22.51 -3.82
CA TYR A 233 1.28 23.41 -4.57
C TYR A 233 0.14 23.99 -3.71
N PRO A 234 -0.64 23.19 -2.95
CA PRO A 234 -1.64 23.75 -2.05
C PRO A 234 -1.08 24.67 -0.96
N LEU A 235 0.06 24.31 -0.35
CA LEU A 235 0.67 25.10 0.72
C LEU A 235 1.20 26.45 0.22
N GLN A 236 1.79 26.46 -0.98
CA GLN A 236 2.39 27.65 -1.59
C GLN A 236 1.33 28.58 -2.19
N PHE A 237 0.41 28.03 -2.98
CA PHE A 237 -0.47 28.80 -3.85
C PHE A 237 -1.92 28.86 -3.38
N GLY A 238 -2.35 27.96 -2.48
CA GLY A 238 -3.77 27.76 -2.20
C GLY A 238 -4.54 27.27 -3.42
N ILE A 239 -5.85 27.03 -3.28
CA ILE A 239 -6.67 26.52 -4.39
C ILE A 239 -6.78 27.53 -5.53
N GLU A 240 -7.00 28.82 -5.22
CA GLU A 240 -7.19 29.82 -6.27
C GLU A 240 -5.90 30.12 -7.03
N GLY A 241 -4.74 30.11 -6.35
CA GLY A 241 -3.45 30.24 -7.03
C GLY A 241 -3.16 29.10 -7.99
N ILE A 242 -3.53 27.85 -7.65
CA ILE A 242 -3.40 26.71 -8.58
C ILE A 242 -4.34 26.87 -9.78
N LYS A 243 -5.58 27.33 -9.57
CA LYS A 243 -6.52 27.61 -10.67
C LYS A 243 -5.98 28.68 -11.61
N GLN A 244 -5.36 29.73 -11.07
CA GLN A 244 -4.71 30.78 -11.84
C GLN A 244 -3.55 30.25 -12.68
N ILE A 245 -2.67 29.42 -12.10
CA ILE A 245 -1.60 28.71 -12.84
C ILE A 245 -2.20 27.91 -14.00
N CYS A 246 -3.27 27.15 -13.74
CA CYS A 246 -3.95 26.38 -14.78
C CYS A 246 -4.52 27.29 -15.88
N CYS A 247 -5.07 28.46 -15.53
CA CYS A 247 -5.64 29.39 -16.52
C CYS A 247 -4.55 29.91 -17.47
N GLU A 248 -3.42 30.37 -16.90
CA GLU A 248 -2.29 30.85 -17.68
C GLU A 248 -1.70 29.77 -18.58
N LYS A 249 -1.59 28.54 -18.07
CA LYS A 249 -1.10 27.40 -18.85
C LYS A 249 -2.10 26.92 -19.91
N GLN A 250 -3.41 27.07 -19.70
CA GLN A 250 -4.43 26.82 -20.74
C GLN A 250 -4.26 27.79 -21.90
N ASP A 251 -4.07 29.08 -21.64
CA ASP A 251 -3.87 30.10 -22.68
C ASP A 251 -2.64 29.78 -23.55
N GLN A 252 -1.59 29.21 -22.93
CA GLN A 252 -0.39 28.77 -23.63
C GLN A 252 -0.56 27.46 -24.41
N ALA A 253 -1.49 26.59 -24.00
CA ALA A 253 -1.70 25.28 -24.60
C ALA A 253 -2.79 25.29 -25.69
N ALA A 254 -3.75 26.20 -25.62
CA ALA A 254 -4.94 26.22 -26.46
C ALA A 254 -4.62 26.35 -27.96
N GLY A 255 -4.97 25.33 -28.74
CA GLY A 255 -4.76 25.29 -30.20
C GLY A 255 -3.35 24.92 -30.65
N TYR A 256 -2.42 24.64 -29.72
CA TYR A 256 -1.04 24.28 -30.01
C TYR A 256 -0.80 22.75 -29.89
N PRO A 257 0.20 22.18 -30.58
CA PRO A 257 0.55 20.76 -30.45
C PRO A 257 0.72 20.29 -29.00
N GLY A 258 0.32 19.05 -28.72
CA GLY A 258 0.23 18.53 -27.35
C GLY A 258 -0.99 19.06 -26.60
N MET A 259 -2.16 19.06 -27.27
CA MET A 259 -3.43 19.60 -26.78
C MET A 259 -3.94 18.94 -25.50
N ASP A 260 -3.46 17.74 -25.17
CA ASP A 260 -3.82 17.07 -23.91
C ASP A 260 -3.49 17.92 -22.68
N ARG A 261 -2.48 18.81 -22.80
CA ARG A 261 -2.15 19.82 -21.79
C ARG A 261 -3.34 20.74 -21.48
N LEU A 262 -4.04 21.22 -22.50
CA LEU A 262 -5.22 22.07 -22.31
C LEU A 262 -6.28 21.33 -21.47
N TYR A 263 -6.54 20.07 -21.81
CA TYR A 263 -7.56 19.28 -21.16
C TYR A 263 -7.16 18.90 -19.73
N PHE A 264 -5.87 18.62 -19.48
CA PHE A 264 -5.34 18.41 -18.14
C PHE A 264 -5.54 19.65 -17.25
N TYR A 265 -5.11 20.83 -17.70
CA TYR A 265 -5.28 22.06 -16.91
C TYR A 265 -6.76 22.38 -16.66
N LYS A 266 -7.62 22.11 -17.65
CA LYS A 266 -9.07 22.31 -17.48
C LYS A 266 -9.67 21.31 -16.50
N ALA A 267 -9.25 20.04 -16.55
CA ALA A 267 -9.62 19.01 -15.60
C ALA A 267 -9.22 19.38 -14.16
N VAL A 268 -8.01 19.90 -13.96
CA VAL A 268 -7.55 20.34 -12.64
C VAL A 268 -8.44 21.46 -12.09
N GLN A 269 -8.78 22.49 -12.89
CA GLN A 269 -9.68 23.56 -12.44
C GLN A 269 -11.06 23.03 -12.04
N ILE A 270 -11.68 22.18 -12.87
CA ILE A 270 -13.00 21.58 -12.59
C ILE A 270 -12.95 20.77 -11.30
N MET A 271 -11.93 19.94 -11.13
CA MET A 271 -11.75 19.14 -9.92
C MET A 271 -11.60 20.03 -8.68
N LEU A 272 -10.80 21.10 -8.76
CA LEU A 272 -10.62 22.04 -7.66
C LEU A 272 -11.92 22.72 -7.25
N GLU A 273 -12.80 23.10 -8.19
CA GLU A 273 -14.14 23.63 -7.86
C GLU A 273 -14.96 22.65 -7.01
N GLY A 274 -14.83 21.34 -7.29
CA GLY A 274 -15.45 20.29 -6.47
C GLY A 274 -14.90 20.22 -5.06
N LEU A 275 -13.58 20.32 -4.91
CA LEU A 275 -12.93 20.38 -3.58
C LEU A 275 -13.33 21.65 -2.82
N GLN A 276 -13.38 22.81 -3.48
CA GLN A 276 -13.87 24.05 -2.86
C GLN A 276 -15.28 23.86 -2.31
N LYS A 277 -16.18 23.28 -3.12
CA LYS A 277 -17.56 23.02 -2.71
C LYS A 277 -17.63 22.03 -1.54
N TRP A 278 -16.82 20.99 -1.56
CA TRP A 278 -16.73 20.01 -0.48
C TRP A 278 -16.30 20.65 0.85
N MET A 279 -15.27 21.50 0.82
CA MET A 279 -14.80 22.25 1.99
C MET A 279 -15.88 23.20 2.52
N LEU A 280 -16.58 23.91 1.64
CA LEU A 280 -17.67 24.80 2.02
C LEU A 280 -18.89 24.05 2.58
N ASN A 281 -19.16 22.82 2.12
CA ASN A 281 -20.20 21.98 2.71
C ASN A 281 -19.84 21.60 4.15
N TYR A 282 -18.57 21.23 4.42
CA TYR A 282 -18.10 20.98 5.78
C TYR A 282 -18.10 22.24 6.64
N ALA A 283 -17.78 23.41 6.09
CA ALA A 283 -17.90 24.66 6.83
C ALA A 283 -19.36 24.96 7.23
N GLY A 284 -20.31 24.73 6.30
CA GLY A 284 -21.73 24.83 6.58
C GLY A 284 -22.19 23.88 7.69
N GLU A 285 -21.74 22.63 7.65
CA GLU A 285 -22.02 21.63 8.69
C GLU A 285 -21.44 22.05 10.05
N ALA A 286 -20.20 22.55 10.08
CA ALA A 286 -19.58 23.03 11.30
C ALA A 286 -20.39 24.20 11.92
N ARG A 287 -20.87 25.15 11.10
CA ARG A 287 -21.75 26.23 11.58
C ARG A 287 -23.08 25.72 12.09
N PHE A 288 -23.67 24.72 11.43
CA PHE A 288 -24.89 24.08 11.88
C PHE A 288 -24.69 23.39 13.23
N MET A 289 -23.64 22.60 13.39
CA MET A 289 -23.26 21.96 14.65
C MET A 289 -23.02 22.98 15.76
N ALA A 290 -22.31 24.10 15.46
CA ALA A 290 -22.12 25.20 16.41
C ALA A 290 -23.43 25.87 16.85
N SER A 291 -24.47 25.87 16.00
CA SER A 291 -25.78 26.44 16.34
C SER A 291 -26.59 25.59 17.32
N LEU A 292 -26.28 24.28 17.37
CA LEU A 292 -26.93 23.31 18.26
C LEU A 292 -26.11 23.02 19.52
N GLU A 293 -24.83 23.39 19.53
CA GLU A 293 -23.91 23.08 20.63
C GLU A 293 -24.12 24.00 21.84
N ALA A 294 -24.24 23.38 23.02
CA ALA A 294 -24.42 24.07 24.29
C ALA A 294 -23.08 24.34 24.99
N ASP A 295 -22.08 23.46 24.83
CA ASP A 295 -20.75 23.67 25.38
C ASP A 295 -20.01 24.78 24.63
N ALA A 296 -19.61 25.82 25.36
CA ALA A 296 -19.02 27.02 24.76
C ALA A 296 -17.68 26.72 24.06
N THR A 297 -16.89 25.78 24.59
CA THR A 297 -15.59 25.41 24.02
C THR A 297 -15.78 24.64 22.71
N GLN A 298 -16.62 23.60 22.71
CA GLN A 298 -16.92 22.82 21.51
C GLN A 298 -17.59 23.68 20.42
N LYS A 299 -18.45 24.61 20.82
CA LYS A 299 -19.06 25.57 19.89
C LYS A 299 -18.01 26.45 19.20
N GLU A 300 -17.06 26.99 19.95
CA GLU A 300 -15.97 27.79 19.38
C GLU A 300 -15.08 26.94 18.45
N GLU A 301 -14.84 25.68 18.80
CA GLU A 301 -14.09 24.75 17.94
C GLU A 301 -14.79 24.50 16.60
N TYR A 302 -16.11 24.32 16.60
CA TYR A 302 -16.89 24.21 15.36
C TYR A 302 -16.84 25.50 14.53
N LEU A 303 -16.97 26.66 15.15
CA LEU A 303 -16.84 27.94 14.45
C LEU A 303 -15.42 28.13 13.86
N SER A 304 -14.40 27.70 14.59
CA SER A 304 -13.01 27.69 14.13
C SER A 304 -12.79 26.73 12.95
N ILE A 305 -13.42 25.55 12.96
CA ILE A 305 -13.41 24.63 11.80
C ILE A 305 -14.06 25.31 10.59
N ALA A 306 -15.22 25.94 10.76
CA ALA A 306 -15.91 26.62 9.68
C ALA A 306 -15.07 27.73 9.05
N GLU A 307 -14.52 28.63 9.88
CA GLU A 307 -13.66 29.74 9.43
C GLU A 307 -12.43 29.24 8.68
N ARG A 308 -11.77 28.19 9.20
CA ARG A 308 -10.60 27.59 8.56
C ARG A 308 -10.94 26.99 7.21
N LEU A 309 -12.02 26.22 7.10
CA LEU A 309 -12.41 25.58 5.85
C LEU A 309 -12.88 26.59 4.80
N GLU A 310 -13.61 27.63 5.20
CA GLU A 310 -13.95 28.75 4.31
C GLU A 310 -12.70 29.46 3.80
N TRP A 311 -11.75 29.77 4.70
CA TRP A 311 -10.48 30.40 4.32
C TRP A 311 -9.69 29.55 3.33
N LEU A 312 -9.44 28.29 3.69
CA LEU A 312 -8.63 27.35 2.90
C LEU A 312 -9.30 26.97 1.57
N SER A 313 -10.62 27.16 1.44
CA SER A 313 -11.32 26.90 0.18
C SER A 313 -10.86 27.83 -0.95
N VAL A 314 -10.19 28.93 -0.61
CA VAL A 314 -9.70 29.91 -1.59
C VAL A 314 -8.21 30.19 -1.39
N ASN A 315 -7.78 30.36 -0.14
CA ASN A 315 -6.51 30.97 0.22
C ASN A 315 -5.45 29.96 0.67
N LYS A 316 -4.19 30.41 0.68
CA LYS A 316 -3.06 29.68 1.29
C LYS A 316 -3.19 29.61 2.83
N PRO A 317 -2.61 28.60 3.50
CA PRO A 317 -2.67 28.48 4.96
C PRO A 317 -1.94 29.61 5.68
N ARG A 318 -2.47 30.05 6.83
CA ARG A 318 -1.90 31.16 7.63
C ARG A 318 -1.15 30.69 8.87
N SER A 319 -1.42 29.47 9.32
CA SER A 319 -0.99 28.90 10.61
C SER A 319 -0.65 27.43 10.46
N PHE A 320 -0.08 26.82 11.50
CA PHE A 320 0.17 25.37 11.57
C PHE A 320 -1.13 24.56 11.46
N HIS A 321 -2.21 25.00 12.13
CA HIS A 321 -3.49 24.28 12.06
C HIS A 321 -4.12 24.40 10.66
N ASP A 322 -4.01 25.56 10.00
CA ASP A 322 -4.43 25.74 8.61
C ASP A 322 -3.65 24.79 7.68
N ALA A 323 -2.32 24.74 7.81
CA ALA A 323 -1.47 23.90 6.98
C ALA A 323 -1.73 22.41 7.20
N LEU A 324 -1.87 21.98 8.47
CA LEU A 324 -2.20 20.59 8.82
C LEU A 324 -3.58 20.18 8.30
N GLN A 325 -4.59 21.06 8.41
CA GLN A 325 -5.92 20.81 7.83
C GLN A 325 -5.85 20.74 6.30
N LEU A 326 -5.10 21.61 5.63
CA LEU A 326 -5.00 21.61 4.17
C LEU A 326 -4.29 20.34 3.65
N VAL A 327 -3.20 19.93 4.30
CA VAL A 327 -2.54 18.64 4.01
C VAL A 327 -3.53 17.50 4.14
N TRP A 328 -4.30 17.45 5.24
CA TRP A 328 -5.29 16.39 5.47
C TRP A 328 -6.37 16.37 4.39
N ILE A 329 -6.85 17.54 3.95
CA ILE A 329 -7.86 17.66 2.89
C ILE A 329 -7.36 17.04 1.59
N PHE A 330 -6.16 17.44 1.14
CA PHE A 330 -5.60 16.92 -0.11
C PHE A 330 -5.22 15.45 0.00
N HIS A 331 -4.79 14.99 1.17
CA HIS A 331 -4.51 13.58 1.41
C HIS A 331 -5.75 12.71 1.24
N VAL A 332 -6.87 13.09 1.88
CA VAL A 332 -8.14 12.38 1.74
C VAL A 332 -8.71 12.53 0.33
N ALA A 333 -8.54 13.68 -0.31
CA ALA A 333 -8.98 13.91 -1.69
C ALA A 333 -8.32 12.93 -2.67
N VAL A 334 -7.00 12.72 -2.58
CA VAL A 334 -6.30 11.73 -3.42
C VAL A 334 -6.79 10.31 -3.11
N LEU A 335 -6.92 9.94 -1.84
CA LEU A 335 -7.47 8.63 -1.46
C LEU A 335 -8.91 8.42 -1.95
N ASN A 336 -9.62 9.48 -2.33
CA ASN A 336 -10.99 9.44 -2.82
C ASN A 336 -11.08 9.31 -4.35
N GLU A 337 -10.01 9.57 -5.10
CA GLU A 337 -10.04 9.45 -6.56
C GLU A 337 -9.90 8.00 -7.04
N ASP A 338 -9.07 7.18 -6.37
CA ASP A 338 -8.79 5.77 -6.73
C ASP A 338 -8.69 4.85 -5.50
N ALA A 339 -8.52 3.54 -5.74
CA ALA A 339 -8.24 2.55 -4.72
C ALA A 339 -6.74 2.63 -4.39
N ILE A 340 -6.43 3.11 -3.19
CA ILE A 340 -5.05 3.45 -2.83
C ILE A 340 -4.72 2.87 -1.46
N SER A 341 -3.56 2.23 -1.37
CA SER A 341 -2.89 1.89 -0.13
C SER A 341 -1.42 2.26 -0.25
N GLY A 342 -0.82 2.72 0.83
CA GLY A 342 0.54 3.21 0.85
C GLY A 342 0.71 4.62 0.26
N LEU A 343 -0.31 5.48 0.39
CA LEU A 343 -0.15 6.89 0.09
C LEU A 343 0.52 7.57 1.26
N SER A 344 1.84 7.71 1.20
CA SER A 344 2.59 8.25 2.33
C SER A 344 2.47 9.77 2.40
N PRO A 345 2.16 10.35 3.58
CA PRO A 345 2.36 11.79 3.79
C PRO A 345 3.84 12.19 3.73
N GLY A 346 4.76 11.23 3.79
CA GLY A 346 6.19 11.47 3.64
C GLY A 346 6.76 12.19 4.86
N ARG A 347 7.61 13.19 4.65
CA ARG A 347 8.36 13.88 5.70
C ARG A 347 7.59 15.07 6.27
N LEU A 348 6.38 14.79 6.77
CA LEU A 348 5.42 15.81 7.14
C LEU A 348 5.92 16.75 8.26
N GLY A 349 6.77 16.25 9.15
CA GLY A 349 7.43 17.06 10.18
C GLY A 349 8.36 18.13 9.61
N GLN A 350 8.91 17.96 8.41
CA GLN A 350 9.71 18.96 7.71
C GLN A 350 8.84 19.89 6.85
N VAL A 351 7.83 19.31 6.19
CA VAL A 351 6.85 20.07 5.39
C VAL A 351 6.10 21.11 6.22
N LEU A 352 5.68 20.76 7.43
CA LEU A 352 4.89 21.63 8.30
C LEU A 352 5.74 22.46 9.27
N TYR A 353 7.06 22.21 9.34
CA TYR A 353 7.96 22.92 10.26
C TYR A 353 7.89 24.45 10.14
N PRO A 354 7.84 25.05 8.92
CA PRO A 354 7.79 26.51 8.79
C PRO A 354 6.58 27.14 9.49
N TYR A 355 5.41 26.50 9.35
CA TYR A 355 4.16 26.95 9.98
C TYR A 355 4.18 26.71 11.49
N TRP A 356 4.68 25.56 11.93
CA TRP A 356 4.79 25.23 13.35
C TRP A 356 5.73 26.19 14.08
N LYS A 357 6.92 26.43 13.53
CA LYS A 357 7.93 27.33 14.09
C LYS A 357 7.35 28.74 14.24
N HIS A 358 6.74 29.26 13.18
CA HIS A 358 6.09 30.57 13.20
C HIS A 358 5.03 30.70 14.31
N ASP A 359 4.16 29.70 14.46
CA ASP A 359 3.09 29.76 15.46
C ASP A 359 3.63 29.64 16.89
N MET A 360 4.69 28.85 17.10
CA MET A 360 5.40 28.75 18.38
C MET A 360 6.08 30.09 18.74
N GLU A 361 6.77 30.72 17.80
CA GLU A 361 7.44 32.02 17.99
C GLU A 361 6.45 33.15 18.27
N LYS A 362 5.25 33.12 17.67
CA LYS A 362 4.19 34.10 17.91
C LYS A 362 3.31 33.79 19.13
N GLY A 363 3.54 32.66 19.81
CA GLY A 363 2.70 32.22 20.93
C GLY A 363 1.26 31.85 20.53
N ILE A 364 1.00 31.62 19.25
CA ILE A 364 -0.28 31.10 18.73
C ILE A 364 -0.41 29.62 19.12
N LEU A 365 0.71 28.91 19.12
CA LEU A 365 0.81 27.50 19.49
C LEU A 365 1.73 27.35 20.71
N ASN A 366 1.48 26.32 21.50
CA ASN A 366 2.37 25.86 22.55
C ASN A 366 2.60 24.35 22.43
N ARG A 367 3.46 23.80 23.29
CA ARG A 367 3.84 22.38 23.24
C ARG A 367 2.64 21.47 23.45
N GLU A 368 1.78 21.78 24.42
CA GLU A 368 0.61 20.97 24.78
C GLU A 368 -0.38 20.91 23.63
N ARG A 369 -0.69 22.06 23.02
CA ARG A 369 -1.58 22.16 21.86
C ARG A 369 -0.97 21.52 20.61
N SER A 370 0.35 21.58 20.45
CA SER A 370 1.06 20.87 19.38
C SER A 370 0.85 19.36 19.50
N ILE A 371 1.03 18.80 20.70
CA ILE A 371 0.81 17.37 20.95
C ILE A 371 -0.65 16.99 20.71
N GLU A 372 -1.61 17.77 21.20
CA GLU A 372 -3.04 17.48 20.98
C GLU A 372 -3.40 17.43 19.48
N LEU A 373 -2.91 18.40 18.68
CA LEU A 373 -3.13 18.40 17.23
C LEU A 373 -2.46 17.22 16.52
N LEU A 374 -1.24 16.86 16.93
CA LEU A 374 -0.53 15.70 16.37
C LEU A 374 -1.22 14.38 16.75
N GLU A 375 -1.71 14.25 17.98
CA GLU A 375 -2.52 13.10 18.39
C GLU A 375 -3.85 13.01 17.62
N CYS A 376 -4.51 14.15 17.35
CA CYS A 376 -5.68 14.20 16.48
C CYS A 376 -5.35 13.77 15.05
N MET A 377 -4.20 14.20 14.51
CA MET A 377 -3.70 13.74 13.21
C MET A 377 -3.49 12.21 13.20
N ARG A 378 -2.92 11.62 14.26
CA ARG A 378 -2.76 10.17 14.37
C ARG A 378 -4.10 9.43 14.29
N MET A 379 -5.12 9.94 14.97
CA MET A 379 -6.48 9.38 14.87
C MET A 379 -7.02 9.45 13.45
N LYS A 380 -6.90 10.60 12.78
CA LYS A 380 -7.33 10.77 11.39
C LYS A 380 -6.72 9.76 10.42
N PHE A 381 -5.40 9.55 10.48
CA PHE A 381 -4.77 8.53 9.64
C PHE A 381 -5.20 7.10 9.99
N THR A 382 -5.52 6.83 11.27
CA THR A 382 -5.97 5.51 11.75
C THR A 382 -7.42 5.19 11.36
N GLU A 383 -8.22 6.23 11.12
CA GLU A 383 -9.60 6.14 10.63
C GLU A 383 -9.70 5.75 9.14
N LEU A 384 -8.60 5.84 8.39
CA LEU A 384 -8.56 5.52 6.96
C LEU A 384 -8.72 4.02 6.71
N ASP A 385 -9.61 3.68 5.77
CA ASP A 385 -9.79 2.33 5.24
C ASP A 385 -9.72 2.34 3.71
N CYS A 386 -9.06 1.32 3.14
CA CYS A 386 -8.99 1.07 1.69
C CYS A 386 -10.03 0.01 1.29
N PHE A 387 -10.98 0.38 0.43
CA PHE A 387 -11.96 -0.56 -0.11
C PHE A 387 -11.38 -1.30 -1.33
N ALA A 388 -11.06 -2.58 -1.16
CA ALA A 388 -10.53 -3.47 -2.20
C ALA A 388 -10.96 -4.92 -1.90
N SER A 389 -10.58 -5.86 -2.78
CA SER A 389 -10.89 -7.29 -2.63
C SER A 389 -10.29 -7.89 -1.35
N MET A 390 -10.79 -9.06 -0.94
CA MET A 390 -10.36 -9.68 0.31
C MET A 390 -8.88 -10.08 0.26
N GLY A 391 -8.40 -10.55 -0.89
CA GLY A 391 -6.99 -10.85 -1.15
C GLY A 391 -6.08 -9.65 -0.89
N VAL A 392 -6.55 -8.44 -1.21
CA VAL A 392 -5.82 -7.20 -0.92
C VAL A 392 -5.96 -6.80 0.53
N VAL A 393 -7.19 -6.50 0.98
CA VAL A 393 -7.40 -5.90 2.31
C VAL A 393 -7.05 -6.86 3.45
N GLY A 394 -7.16 -8.17 3.24
CA GLY A 394 -6.73 -9.20 4.18
C GLY A 394 -5.32 -9.67 3.88
N GLY A 395 -5.11 -10.26 2.71
CA GLY A 395 -3.92 -11.06 2.38
C GLY A 395 -2.64 -10.25 2.22
N VAL A 396 -2.76 -8.98 1.81
CA VAL A 396 -1.62 -8.07 1.66
C VAL A 396 -1.60 -7.06 2.78
N LEU A 397 -2.72 -6.35 2.97
CA LEU A 397 -2.76 -5.16 3.81
C LEU A 397 -3.04 -5.43 5.28
N SER A 398 -3.70 -6.56 5.59
CA SER A 398 -4.26 -6.84 6.93
C SER A 398 -5.07 -5.66 7.50
N GLY A 399 -5.72 -4.90 6.61
CA GLY A 399 -6.53 -3.73 6.89
C GLY A 399 -5.78 -2.42 7.11
N ASN A 400 -4.44 -2.41 7.15
CA ASN A 400 -3.64 -1.18 7.21
C ASN A 400 -3.64 -0.47 5.83
N THR A 401 -3.57 0.86 5.81
CA THR A 401 -3.52 1.63 4.55
C THR A 401 -2.16 2.29 4.30
N PHE A 402 -1.17 2.00 5.15
CA PHE A 402 0.24 2.34 5.03
C PHE A 402 0.54 3.81 4.74
N ASN A 403 -0.18 4.72 5.41
CA ASN A 403 0.16 6.14 5.35
C ASN A 403 1.43 6.38 6.19
N ASN A 404 2.60 6.22 5.57
CA ASN A 404 3.89 6.23 6.25
C ASN A 404 4.45 7.65 6.40
N LEU A 405 4.75 8.03 7.63
CA LEU A 405 5.32 9.32 7.98
C LEU A 405 6.81 9.14 8.30
N CYS A 406 7.66 9.61 7.41
CA CYS A 406 9.10 9.58 7.60
C CYS A 406 9.58 10.74 8.47
N ILE A 407 10.60 10.48 9.28
CA ILE A 407 11.24 11.47 10.16
C ILE A 407 12.77 11.36 10.07
N GLY A 408 13.49 12.43 10.38
CA GLY A 408 14.95 12.46 10.27
C GLY A 408 15.44 12.57 8.82
N GLY A 409 16.52 11.84 8.50
CA GLY A 409 17.24 11.96 7.24
C GLY A 409 18.01 13.27 7.09
N LEU A 410 18.29 13.66 5.86
CA LEU A 410 19.06 14.87 5.53
C LEU A 410 18.20 15.94 4.86
N ASN A 411 18.53 17.21 5.07
CA ASN A 411 17.93 18.34 4.38
C ASN A 411 18.54 18.50 2.98
N LYS A 412 18.10 19.52 2.22
CA LYS A 412 18.59 19.82 0.87
C LYS A 412 20.12 19.92 0.82
N ASP A 413 20.72 20.63 1.77
CA ASP A 413 22.16 20.90 1.82
C ASP A 413 22.98 19.70 2.32
N GLY A 414 22.31 18.68 2.88
CA GLY A 414 22.90 17.43 3.32
C GLY A 414 23.23 17.40 4.80
N ASP A 415 22.72 18.33 5.60
CA ASP A 415 22.78 18.31 7.06
C ASP A 415 21.57 17.58 7.65
N SER A 416 21.60 17.30 8.95
CA SER A 416 20.45 16.67 9.63
C SER A 416 19.16 17.44 9.40
N ALA A 417 18.10 16.74 9.01
CA ALA A 417 16.76 17.31 8.91
C ALA A 417 15.91 17.16 10.19
N ALA A 418 16.46 16.51 11.23
CA ALA A 418 15.79 16.40 12.52
C ALA A 418 15.44 17.79 13.07
N ASN A 419 14.22 17.93 13.58
CA ASN A 419 13.70 19.18 14.10
C ASN A 419 12.76 18.94 15.29
N GLU A 420 12.38 20.03 15.98
CA GLU A 420 11.55 19.96 17.19
C GLU A 420 10.14 19.41 16.92
N LEU A 421 9.55 19.69 15.76
CA LEU A 421 8.25 19.15 15.40
C LEU A 421 8.31 17.62 15.26
N GLU A 422 9.37 17.06 14.67
CA GLU A 422 9.58 15.61 14.59
C GLU A 422 9.78 14.96 15.97
N MET A 423 10.41 15.66 16.91
CA MET A 423 10.49 15.21 18.32
C MET A 423 9.10 15.14 18.99
N LEU A 424 8.20 16.06 18.64
CA LEU A 424 6.80 16.06 19.09
C LEU A 424 5.96 15.01 18.35
N ILE A 425 6.24 14.71 17.09
CA ILE A 425 5.60 13.60 16.35
C ILE A 425 5.93 12.28 17.05
N LEU A 426 7.21 12.03 17.37
CA LEU A 426 7.63 10.87 18.16
C LEU A 426 6.97 10.82 19.54
N GLU A 427 6.82 11.98 20.20
CA GLU A 427 6.12 12.09 21.47
C GLU A 427 4.64 11.71 21.36
N SER A 428 3.93 12.27 20.39
CA SER A 428 2.50 11.99 20.14
C SER A 428 2.25 10.52 19.81
N ALA A 429 3.22 9.85 19.18
CA ALA A 429 3.13 8.43 18.85
C ALA A 429 3.35 7.51 20.06
N MET A 430 4.01 8.02 21.11
CA MET A 430 4.13 7.32 22.39
C MET A 430 2.90 7.52 23.29
N SER A 431 2.23 8.68 23.21
CA SER A 431 1.01 8.97 23.98
C SER A 431 -0.26 8.45 23.32
N CYS A 432 -0.36 8.52 21.99
CA CYS A 432 -1.47 8.00 21.19
C CYS A 432 -0.97 6.82 20.35
N ASP A 433 -0.94 5.64 20.96
CA ASP A 433 -0.48 4.40 20.34
C ASP A 433 -1.53 3.81 19.38
N THR A 434 -1.49 4.30 18.15
CA THR A 434 -2.38 3.92 17.05
C THR A 434 -1.59 3.29 15.89
N PRO A 435 -2.20 2.42 15.06
CA PRO A 435 -1.53 1.81 13.92
C PRO A 435 -1.00 2.80 12.87
N GLN A 436 -1.63 3.97 12.73
CA GLN A 436 -1.29 4.96 11.70
C GLN A 436 -1.19 6.40 12.25
N PRO A 437 -0.46 7.30 11.57
CA PRO A 437 0.54 6.95 10.56
C PRO A 437 1.65 6.13 11.23
N THR A 438 2.11 5.08 10.53
CA THR A 438 3.34 4.41 10.94
C THR A 438 4.49 5.41 10.79
N LEU A 439 5.51 5.28 11.64
CA LEU A 439 6.67 6.15 11.58
C LEU A 439 7.85 5.38 10.98
N SER A 440 8.62 6.04 10.12
CA SER A 440 9.89 5.49 9.60
C SER A 440 11.01 6.50 9.81
N LEU A 441 11.98 6.17 10.66
CA LEU A 441 13.15 6.99 10.89
C LEU A 441 14.18 6.72 9.78
N LEU A 442 14.45 7.74 8.98
CA LEU A 442 15.48 7.72 7.93
C LEU A 442 16.85 7.86 8.60
N PHE A 443 17.44 6.74 9.02
CA PHE A 443 18.68 6.73 9.78
C PHE A 443 19.86 7.25 8.96
N ASP A 444 20.52 8.26 9.49
CA ASP A 444 21.76 8.84 8.97
C ASP A 444 22.70 9.15 10.14
N GLU A 445 24.00 8.98 9.93
CA GLU A 445 25.05 9.24 10.93
C GLU A 445 25.08 10.71 11.37
N LYS A 446 24.54 11.63 10.55
CA LYS A 446 24.44 13.05 10.89
C LYS A 446 23.31 13.39 11.87
N LEU A 447 22.38 12.45 12.13
CA LEU A 447 21.27 12.72 13.04
C LEU A 447 21.77 12.89 14.49
N PRO A 448 21.26 13.88 15.24
CA PRO A 448 21.62 14.06 16.63
C PRO A 448 21.28 12.84 17.49
N GLU A 449 22.18 12.48 18.42
CA GLU A 449 21.97 11.35 19.32
C GLU A 449 20.67 11.47 20.12
N GLU A 450 20.29 12.67 20.56
CA GLU A 450 19.01 12.90 21.26
C GLU A 450 17.81 12.47 20.42
N PHE A 451 17.83 12.75 19.12
CA PHE A 451 16.77 12.36 18.19
C PHE A 451 16.71 10.83 18.01
N LEU A 452 17.87 10.20 17.86
CA LEU A 452 17.97 8.73 17.79
C LEU A 452 17.46 8.08 19.08
N MET A 453 17.85 8.61 20.24
CA MET A 453 17.38 8.13 21.55
C MET A 453 15.87 8.32 21.73
N LYS A 454 15.29 9.39 21.17
CA LYS A 454 13.83 9.57 21.12
C LYS A 454 13.16 8.51 20.24
N GLY A 455 13.72 8.23 19.07
CA GLY A 455 13.29 7.15 18.19
C GLY A 455 13.31 5.79 18.90
N ILE A 456 14.40 5.47 19.59
CA ILE A 456 14.55 4.23 20.36
C ILE A 456 13.50 4.14 21.46
N LYS A 457 13.26 5.21 22.23
CA LYS A 457 12.19 5.26 23.24
C LYS A 457 10.83 4.96 22.63
N CYS A 458 10.54 5.49 21.45
CA CYS A 458 9.30 5.20 20.72
C CYS A 458 9.26 3.72 20.29
N THR A 459 10.30 3.17 19.68
CA THR A 459 10.34 1.74 19.32
C THR A 459 10.11 0.83 20.54
N LYS A 460 10.68 1.18 21.70
CA LYS A 460 10.54 0.43 22.96
C LYS A 460 9.11 0.41 23.52
N ILE A 461 8.19 1.26 23.05
CA ILE A 461 6.77 1.11 23.42
C ILE A 461 6.12 -0.10 22.75
N GLY A 462 6.78 -0.81 21.84
CA GLY A 462 6.31 -2.10 21.32
C GLY A 462 5.13 -2.01 20.34
N THR A 463 4.93 -0.85 19.70
CA THR A 463 3.93 -0.65 18.65
C THR A 463 4.42 -1.00 17.25
N GLY A 464 5.72 -1.28 17.11
CA GLY A 464 6.37 -1.59 15.83
C GLY A 464 6.95 -0.38 15.09
N TYR A 465 6.65 0.85 15.53
CA TYR A 465 7.21 2.09 14.98
C TYR A 465 8.08 2.86 16.00
N PRO A 466 8.98 3.76 15.56
CA PRO A 466 9.40 3.91 14.18
C PRO A 466 10.11 2.63 13.68
N ALA A 467 9.85 2.29 12.42
CA ALA A 467 10.74 1.46 11.66
C ALA A 467 12.04 2.24 11.39
N TRP A 468 13.14 1.53 11.17
CA TRP A 468 14.45 2.13 10.93
C TRP A 468 14.92 1.76 9.53
N VAL A 469 15.11 2.76 8.68
CA VAL A 469 15.53 2.57 7.28
C VAL A 469 16.85 3.29 7.03
N ASN A 470 17.71 2.71 6.21
CA ASN A 470 19.05 3.25 5.97
C ASN A 470 19.03 4.35 4.91
N ASN A 471 19.26 5.60 5.33
CA ASN A 471 19.20 6.77 4.45
C ASN A 471 20.21 6.71 3.31
N ARG A 472 21.44 6.26 3.59
CA ARG A 472 22.51 6.17 2.59
C ARG A 472 22.20 5.15 1.50
N VAL A 473 21.76 3.94 1.88
CA VAL A 473 21.44 2.87 0.92
C VAL A 473 20.27 3.28 0.01
N ALA A 474 19.26 3.94 0.56
CA ALA A 474 18.14 4.46 -0.22
C ALA A 474 18.59 5.53 -1.23
N MET A 475 19.41 6.50 -0.81
CA MET A 475 19.96 7.50 -1.74
C MET A 475 20.81 6.86 -2.84
N GLU A 476 21.64 5.86 -2.51
CA GLU A 476 22.42 5.10 -3.50
C GLU A 476 21.52 4.35 -4.49
N PHE A 477 20.43 3.73 -4.02
CA PHE A 477 19.42 3.12 -4.88
C PHE A 477 18.82 4.16 -5.84
N LEU A 478 18.38 5.31 -5.33
CA LEU A 478 17.71 6.33 -6.13
C LEU A 478 18.62 6.93 -7.20
N LEU A 479 19.85 7.27 -6.82
CA LEU A 479 20.88 7.77 -7.74
C LEU A 479 21.13 6.80 -8.90
N ASN A 480 21.13 5.49 -8.62
CA ASN A 480 21.31 4.47 -9.64
C ASN A 480 20.03 4.26 -10.47
N ASN A 481 18.88 4.15 -9.80
CA ASN A 481 17.62 3.78 -10.42
C ASN A 481 17.09 4.88 -11.35
N PHE A 482 17.24 6.14 -10.94
CA PHE A 482 16.71 7.32 -11.61
C PHE A 482 17.80 8.15 -12.33
N LYS A 483 19.00 7.58 -12.51
CA LYS A 483 20.13 8.26 -13.16
C LYS A 483 19.80 8.84 -14.54
N LYS A 484 19.05 8.09 -15.36
CA LYS A 484 18.67 8.50 -16.72
C LYS A 484 17.64 9.63 -16.72
N GLU A 485 16.94 9.82 -15.61
CA GLU A 485 15.94 10.87 -15.40
C GLU A 485 16.54 12.09 -14.67
N GLY A 486 17.87 12.12 -14.47
CA GLY A 486 18.57 13.28 -13.91
C GLY A 486 18.58 13.36 -12.38
N MET A 487 18.36 12.24 -11.68
CA MET A 487 18.46 12.19 -10.21
C MET A 487 19.86 12.59 -9.74
N GLU A 488 19.94 13.67 -8.97
CA GLU A 488 21.15 14.18 -8.34
C GLU A 488 21.13 13.96 -6.82
N LEU A 489 22.29 14.04 -6.17
CA LEU A 489 22.41 13.79 -4.72
C LEU A 489 21.52 14.72 -3.89
N GLU A 490 21.36 15.97 -4.32
CA GLU A 490 20.48 16.92 -3.65
C GLU A 490 19.03 16.42 -3.63
N GLU A 491 18.47 16.02 -4.77
CA GLU A 491 17.10 15.50 -4.87
C GLU A 491 16.95 14.13 -4.22
N ALA A 492 17.98 13.28 -4.32
CA ALA A 492 17.98 11.99 -3.65
C ALA A 492 17.80 12.14 -2.14
N ARG A 493 18.22 13.24 -1.52
CA ARG A 493 17.97 13.53 -0.08
C ARG A 493 16.50 13.81 0.25
N ALA A 494 15.67 14.20 -0.72
CA ALA A 494 14.25 14.49 -0.51
C ALA A 494 13.37 13.23 -0.45
N TRP A 495 13.97 12.05 -0.69
CA TRP A 495 13.25 10.78 -0.71
C TRP A 495 12.52 10.46 0.59
N SER A 496 11.55 9.55 0.48
CA SER A 496 10.81 9.03 1.62
C SER A 496 10.25 7.65 1.26
N ILE A 497 9.62 6.98 2.23
CA ILE A 497 8.98 5.68 2.00
C ILE A 497 7.56 5.91 1.51
N GLY A 498 7.26 5.44 0.30
CA GLY A 498 5.89 5.20 -0.15
C GLY A 498 5.40 3.88 0.44
N GLY A 499 4.26 3.85 1.11
CA GLY A 499 3.73 2.62 1.70
C GLY A 499 4.60 2.00 2.80
N CYS A 500 4.90 0.71 2.69
CA CYS A 500 5.60 -0.03 3.74
C CYS A 500 7.08 0.31 3.76
N LEU A 501 7.77 0.01 2.65
CA LEU A 501 9.22 0.12 2.48
C LEU A 501 9.61 0.55 1.06
N GLU A 502 8.65 0.99 0.25
CA GLU A 502 8.88 1.28 -1.15
C GLU A 502 9.60 2.64 -1.25
N THR A 503 10.87 2.61 -1.68
CA THR A 503 11.73 3.80 -1.69
C THR A 503 11.29 4.74 -2.80
N SER A 504 10.59 5.81 -2.43
CA SER A 504 10.01 6.76 -3.38
C SER A 504 10.92 7.99 -3.52
N PRO A 505 11.29 8.39 -4.76
CA PRO A 505 12.02 9.63 -4.97
C PRO A 505 11.15 10.84 -4.61
N GLY A 506 11.83 11.92 -4.24
CA GLY A 506 11.20 13.19 -3.94
C GLY A 506 12.01 14.34 -4.52
N SER A 507 11.50 15.55 -4.31
CA SER A 507 12.16 16.79 -4.70
C SER A 507 12.03 17.84 -3.59
N TRP A 508 12.96 18.78 -3.59
CA TRP A 508 12.91 19.96 -2.73
C TRP A 508 12.12 21.07 -3.42
N MET A 509 11.07 21.56 -2.77
CA MET A 509 10.19 22.60 -3.30
C MET A 509 10.32 23.89 -2.47
N PRO A 510 10.46 25.07 -3.09
CA PRO A 510 10.69 26.33 -2.39
C PRO A 510 9.37 26.95 -1.88
N LEU A 511 9.04 26.69 -0.61
CA LEU A 511 7.89 27.28 0.07
C LEU A 511 8.21 28.69 0.57
N GLU A 512 7.48 29.69 0.10
CA GLU A 512 7.56 31.07 0.58
C GLU A 512 6.57 31.29 1.72
N PHE A 513 7.07 31.43 2.94
CA PHE A 513 6.23 31.65 4.11
C PHE A 513 6.84 32.67 5.06
N ASN A 514 6.02 33.64 5.48
CA ASN A 514 6.42 34.70 6.42
C ASN A 514 7.69 35.48 6.01
N GLY A 515 7.92 35.68 4.71
CA GLY A 515 9.07 36.42 4.18
C GLY A 515 10.37 35.62 4.09
N GLU A 516 10.31 34.31 4.30
CA GLU A 516 11.44 33.39 4.18
C GLU A 516 11.12 32.24 3.22
N THR A 517 12.15 31.77 2.49
CA THR A 517 12.06 30.60 1.62
C THR A 517 12.51 29.35 2.39
N TYR A 518 11.62 28.34 2.45
CA TYR A 518 11.88 27.04 3.04
C TYR A 518 11.88 25.97 1.96
N PHE A 519 12.94 25.17 1.85
CA PHE A 519 12.95 24.01 0.95
C PHE A 519 12.31 22.81 1.64
N ILE A 520 11.06 22.51 1.29
CA ILE A 520 10.31 21.38 1.85
C ILE A 520 10.39 20.16 0.93
N PRO A 521 10.48 18.93 1.47
CA PRO A 521 10.49 17.72 0.66
C PRO A 521 9.07 17.31 0.26
N GLY A 522 8.93 16.62 -0.87
CA GLY A 522 7.69 15.94 -1.26
C GLY A 522 7.96 14.90 -2.34
N GLY A 523 7.07 13.93 -2.51
CA GLY A 523 7.25 12.90 -3.54
C GLY A 523 7.22 13.47 -4.96
N SER A 524 7.97 12.85 -5.88
CA SER A 524 8.08 13.31 -7.27
C SER A 524 8.03 12.16 -8.28
N ALA A 525 7.45 11.04 -7.86
CA ALA A 525 7.17 9.86 -8.67
C ALA A 525 5.72 9.40 -8.48
N PRO A 526 5.17 8.63 -9.43
CA PRO A 526 3.95 7.87 -9.22
C PRO A 526 4.19 6.68 -8.26
N ALA A 527 3.23 5.75 -8.20
CA ALA A 527 3.35 4.48 -7.49
C ALA A 527 4.72 3.82 -7.73
N THR A 528 5.53 3.65 -6.67
CA THR A 528 6.86 3.02 -6.73
C THR A 528 6.81 1.54 -6.37
N SER A 529 5.65 0.90 -6.53
CA SER A 529 5.51 -0.56 -6.44
C SER A 529 4.26 -1.03 -7.17
N VAL A 530 4.44 -1.14 -8.48
CA VAL A 530 3.46 -1.51 -9.50
C VAL A 530 4.16 -2.26 -10.62
N GLY A 531 3.39 -3.00 -11.41
CA GLY A 531 3.93 -3.88 -12.45
C GLY A 531 3.69 -5.33 -12.08
N VAL A 532 4.73 -6.05 -11.66
CA VAL A 532 4.61 -7.47 -11.29
C VAL A 532 4.53 -7.60 -9.77
N HIS A 533 3.34 -7.94 -9.26
CA HIS A 533 3.11 -8.08 -7.83
C HIS A 533 3.65 -9.40 -7.25
N PHE A 534 3.54 -9.55 -5.93
CA PHE A 534 4.16 -10.61 -5.12
C PHE A 534 4.14 -12.00 -5.76
N ILE A 535 5.29 -12.42 -6.28
CA ILE A 535 5.52 -13.80 -6.76
C ILE A 535 5.95 -14.69 -5.59
N SER A 536 5.19 -15.73 -5.29
CA SER A 536 5.52 -16.75 -4.29
C SER A 536 6.64 -17.66 -4.77
N LEU A 537 7.87 -17.36 -4.35
CA LEU A 537 9.07 -18.11 -4.75
C LEU A 537 9.03 -19.59 -4.33
N PRO A 538 8.55 -19.96 -3.13
CA PRO A 538 8.42 -21.37 -2.76
C PRO A 538 7.43 -22.11 -3.66
N LYS A 539 6.36 -21.44 -4.13
CA LYS A 539 5.37 -22.06 -5.01
C LYS A 539 5.91 -22.26 -6.42
N VAL A 540 6.74 -21.34 -6.92
CA VAL A 540 7.49 -21.55 -8.16
C VAL A 540 8.42 -22.75 -8.02
N LEU A 541 9.14 -22.89 -6.89
CA LEU A 541 10.00 -24.05 -6.64
C LEU A 541 9.20 -25.35 -6.57
N GLU A 542 8.03 -25.38 -5.92
CA GLU A 542 7.15 -26.54 -5.94
C GLU A 542 6.81 -26.94 -7.38
N ALA A 543 6.42 -25.99 -8.22
CA ALA A 543 6.10 -26.27 -9.61
C ALA A 543 7.32 -26.81 -10.39
N VAL A 544 8.55 -26.39 -10.08
CA VAL A 544 9.76 -27.02 -10.64
C VAL A 544 9.86 -28.48 -10.21
N LEU A 545 9.70 -28.79 -8.93
CA LEU A 545 9.82 -30.17 -8.43
C LEU A 545 8.77 -31.11 -9.04
N PHE A 546 7.62 -30.58 -9.43
CA PHE A 546 6.49 -31.34 -9.98
C PHE A 546 6.20 -31.04 -11.45
N ASP A 547 7.24 -30.70 -12.24
CA ASP A 547 7.16 -30.59 -13.71
C ASP A 547 6.05 -29.66 -14.20
N GLY A 548 5.91 -28.50 -13.56
CA GLY A 548 4.95 -27.44 -13.88
C GLY A 548 3.55 -27.64 -13.29
N LEU A 549 3.32 -28.68 -12.48
CA LEU A 549 2.04 -28.93 -11.82
C LEU A 549 1.95 -28.23 -10.45
N ASP A 550 0.82 -27.59 -10.19
CA ASP A 550 0.40 -27.22 -8.84
C ASP A 550 -0.20 -28.46 -8.17
N LYS A 551 0.50 -29.01 -7.18
CA LYS A 551 0.08 -30.24 -6.50
C LYS A 551 -1.15 -30.06 -5.61
N ARG A 552 -1.44 -28.83 -5.18
CA ARG A 552 -2.63 -28.49 -4.39
C ARG A 552 -3.90 -28.62 -5.22
N THR A 553 -3.85 -28.24 -6.50
CA THR A 553 -5.03 -28.16 -7.38
C THR A 553 -5.05 -29.24 -8.47
N GLY A 554 -3.91 -29.88 -8.73
CA GLY A 554 -3.75 -30.82 -9.85
C GLY A 554 -3.66 -30.15 -11.22
N LYS A 555 -3.70 -28.81 -11.28
CA LYS A 555 -3.63 -28.05 -12.54
C LYS A 555 -2.20 -27.81 -12.97
N ARG A 556 -1.99 -27.75 -14.28
CA ARG A 556 -0.71 -27.41 -14.88
C ARG A 556 -0.60 -25.89 -15.01
N VAL A 557 0.34 -25.31 -14.28
CA VAL A 557 0.60 -23.87 -14.29
C VAL A 557 1.64 -23.51 -15.34
N TYR A 558 2.70 -24.31 -15.43
CA TYR A 558 3.76 -24.14 -16.42
C TYR A 558 3.80 -25.29 -17.41
N PRO A 559 4.26 -25.04 -18.66
CA PRO A 559 4.63 -26.12 -19.56
C PRO A 559 5.60 -27.09 -18.89
N ALA A 560 5.38 -28.39 -19.10
CA ALA A 560 6.30 -29.43 -18.62
C ALA A 560 7.73 -29.11 -19.06
N HIS A 561 8.67 -29.15 -18.13
CA HIS A 561 10.09 -28.99 -18.45
C HIS A 561 10.69 -30.31 -18.93
N GLY A 562 10.10 -31.46 -18.58
CA GLY A 562 10.51 -32.79 -19.05
C GLY A 562 11.85 -33.31 -18.51
N SER A 563 12.59 -32.47 -17.80
CA SER A 563 13.78 -32.81 -17.04
C SER A 563 13.50 -33.81 -15.89
N LYS A 564 14.50 -34.66 -15.60
CA LYS A 564 14.51 -35.58 -14.46
C LYS A 564 15.00 -34.93 -13.15
N LEU A 565 15.59 -33.74 -13.23
CA LEU A 565 16.19 -33.01 -12.12
C LEU A 565 17.34 -33.81 -11.47
N ASP A 566 18.29 -34.28 -12.30
CA ASP A 566 19.40 -35.13 -11.87
C ASP A 566 20.50 -34.35 -11.11
N SER A 567 20.45 -33.01 -11.11
CA SER A 567 21.35 -32.13 -10.35
C SER A 567 20.67 -30.91 -9.74
N TYR A 568 21.32 -30.29 -8.75
CA TYR A 568 20.90 -29.01 -8.16
C TYR A 568 20.85 -27.88 -9.21
N GLU A 569 21.84 -27.84 -10.08
CA GLU A 569 21.99 -26.84 -11.14
C GLU A 569 20.85 -26.92 -12.15
N GLU A 570 20.32 -28.12 -12.39
CA GLU A 570 19.16 -28.33 -13.24
C GLU A 570 17.88 -27.77 -12.60
N ILE A 571 17.64 -28.05 -11.30
CA ILE A 571 16.54 -27.43 -10.53
C ILE A 571 16.66 -25.91 -10.60
N TRP A 572 17.86 -25.38 -10.36
CA TRP A 572 18.08 -23.93 -10.36
C TRP A 572 17.85 -23.29 -11.73
N THR A 573 18.27 -23.97 -12.80
CA THR A 573 18.06 -23.51 -14.17
C THR A 573 16.58 -23.45 -14.53
N ILE A 574 15.81 -24.48 -14.16
CA ILE A 574 14.37 -24.54 -14.43
C ILE A 574 13.61 -23.54 -13.56
N PHE A 575 14.00 -23.36 -12.30
CA PHE A 575 13.44 -22.33 -11.42
C PHE A 575 13.57 -20.94 -12.05
N LYS A 576 14.77 -20.58 -12.48
CA LYS A 576 15.03 -19.31 -13.19
C LYS A 576 14.17 -19.19 -14.45
N LYS A 577 14.00 -20.27 -15.22
CA LYS A 577 13.14 -20.29 -16.41
C LYS A 577 11.67 -20.02 -16.08
N TYR A 578 11.09 -20.72 -15.10
CA TYR A 578 9.70 -20.51 -14.69
C TYR A 578 9.48 -19.13 -14.06
N PHE A 579 10.43 -18.65 -13.27
CA PHE A 579 10.37 -17.31 -12.70
C PHE A 579 10.42 -16.22 -13.80
N SER A 580 11.36 -16.34 -14.75
CA SER A 580 11.45 -15.40 -15.89
C SER A 580 10.20 -15.43 -16.76
N LEU A 581 9.63 -16.61 -17.04
CA LEU A 581 8.35 -16.71 -17.77
C LEU A 581 7.21 -16.03 -17.01
N THR A 582 7.17 -16.18 -15.68
CA THR A 582 6.17 -15.54 -14.81
C THR A 582 6.27 -14.02 -14.90
N VAL A 583 7.48 -13.48 -14.75
CA VAL A 583 7.74 -12.04 -14.85
C VAL A 583 7.41 -11.53 -16.26
N GLU A 584 7.74 -12.27 -17.31
CA GLU A 584 7.46 -11.90 -18.70
C GLU A 584 5.97 -11.70 -18.94
N VAL A 585 5.16 -12.73 -18.71
CA VAL A 585 3.72 -12.68 -19.01
C VAL A 585 3.02 -11.66 -18.14
N LEU A 586 3.38 -11.55 -16.85
CA LEU A 586 2.80 -10.56 -15.95
C LEU A 586 3.22 -9.14 -16.33
N THR A 587 4.45 -8.88 -16.76
CA THR A 587 4.86 -7.54 -17.21
C THR A 587 4.01 -7.09 -18.39
N LEU A 588 3.83 -7.97 -19.39
CA LEU A 588 3.05 -7.64 -20.58
C LEU A 588 1.57 -7.37 -20.26
N THR A 589 0.93 -8.20 -19.42
CA THR A 589 -0.47 -7.99 -19.04
C THR A 589 -0.66 -6.78 -18.13
N ASN A 590 0.23 -6.57 -17.14
CA ASN A 590 0.12 -5.42 -16.23
C ASN A 590 0.42 -4.09 -16.94
N ASN A 591 1.30 -4.05 -17.95
CA ASN A 591 1.48 -2.87 -18.78
C ASN A 591 0.16 -2.46 -19.48
N ILE A 592 -0.61 -3.43 -20.00
CA ILE A 592 -1.93 -3.19 -20.60
C ILE A 592 -2.91 -2.65 -19.55
N GLN A 593 -2.93 -3.24 -18.36
CA GLN A 593 -3.84 -2.80 -17.29
C GLN A 593 -3.56 -1.35 -16.85
N HIS A 594 -2.29 -0.97 -16.68
CA HIS A 594 -1.90 0.40 -16.31
C HIS A 594 -2.12 1.42 -17.44
N ASP A 595 -1.89 1.03 -18.69
CA ASP A 595 -2.23 1.85 -19.85
C ASP A 595 -3.75 2.12 -19.95
N ILE A 596 -4.57 1.11 -19.63
CA ILE A 596 -6.03 1.25 -19.59
C ILE A 596 -6.48 2.08 -18.39
N TRP A 597 -5.83 1.95 -17.22
CA TRP A 597 -6.07 2.83 -16.08
C TRP A 597 -5.88 4.30 -16.46
N GLY A 598 -4.80 4.63 -17.16
CA GLY A 598 -4.54 5.99 -17.66
C GLY A 598 -5.60 6.50 -18.65
N LYS A 599 -6.30 5.61 -19.36
CA LYS A 599 -7.36 5.97 -20.32
C LYS A 599 -8.74 6.07 -19.70
N VAL A 600 -9.05 5.23 -18.72
CA VAL A 600 -10.39 5.10 -18.11
C VAL A 600 -10.51 5.96 -16.84
N SER A 601 -9.49 5.93 -15.98
CA SER A 601 -9.48 6.59 -14.67
C SER A 601 -8.15 7.32 -14.43
N PRO A 602 -7.72 8.25 -15.32
CA PRO A 602 -6.50 9.02 -15.08
C PRO A 602 -6.59 9.76 -13.74
N SER A 603 -5.46 9.84 -13.02
CA SER A 603 -5.35 10.66 -11.82
C SER A 603 -5.39 12.14 -12.19
N VAL A 604 -6.22 12.91 -11.49
CA VAL A 604 -6.31 14.37 -11.65
C VAL A 604 -5.76 15.06 -10.41
N ILE A 605 -6.09 14.57 -9.22
CA ILE A 605 -5.73 15.19 -7.94
C ILE A 605 -4.27 14.94 -7.64
N ASN A 606 -3.84 13.67 -7.62
CA ASN A 606 -2.43 13.34 -7.36
C ASN A 606 -1.53 13.91 -8.46
N SER A 607 -1.96 13.83 -9.73
CA SER A 607 -1.25 14.48 -10.83
C SER A 607 -1.06 15.98 -10.60
N MET A 608 -2.07 16.75 -10.18
CA MET A 608 -1.89 18.18 -9.86
C MET A 608 -0.84 18.41 -8.78
N LEU A 609 -0.76 17.51 -7.80
CA LEU A 609 0.15 17.62 -6.66
C LEU A 609 1.59 17.21 -7.01
N LYS A 610 1.79 16.28 -7.95
CA LYS A 610 3.08 15.64 -8.20
C LYS A 610 3.96 16.43 -9.18
N PRO A 611 5.14 16.92 -8.77
CA PRO A 611 6.07 17.55 -9.69
C PRO A 611 6.54 16.52 -10.75
N ASP A 612 6.58 16.84 -12.04
CA ASP A 612 6.35 18.14 -12.69
C ASP A 612 5.06 18.18 -13.53
N CYS A 613 4.02 17.45 -13.11
CA CYS A 613 2.79 17.29 -13.87
C CYS A 613 2.11 18.64 -14.16
N LEU A 614 2.00 19.51 -13.16
CA LEU A 614 1.41 20.84 -13.32
C LEU A 614 2.28 21.76 -14.20
N GLU A 615 3.60 21.61 -14.18
CA GLU A 615 4.49 22.40 -15.02
C GLU A 615 4.40 21.99 -16.49
N THR A 616 4.32 20.69 -16.75
CA THR A 616 4.36 20.09 -18.09
C THR A 616 2.98 19.89 -18.73
N GLY A 617 1.91 19.93 -17.94
CA GLY A 617 0.53 19.70 -18.39
C GLY A 617 0.23 18.24 -18.69
N LYS A 618 0.95 17.32 -18.05
CA LYS A 618 0.80 15.87 -18.24
C LYS A 618 0.40 15.25 -16.92
N ASP A 619 -0.59 14.36 -16.94
CA ASP A 619 -0.91 13.57 -15.76
C ASP A 619 0.10 12.43 -15.55
N ILE A 620 -0.01 11.76 -14.41
CA ILE A 620 0.84 10.64 -14.01
C ILE A 620 0.93 9.55 -15.10
N SER A 621 -0.18 9.19 -15.74
CA SER A 621 -0.19 8.12 -16.75
C SER A 621 0.56 8.48 -18.03
N HIS A 622 0.82 9.77 -18.27
CA HIS A 622 1.57 10.29 -19.43
C HIS A 622 2.97 10.79 -19.06
N LYS A 623 3.60 10.21 -18.02
CA LYS A 623 4.94 10.55 -17.52
C LYS A 623 5.08 12.03 -17.13
N GLY A 624 4.06 12.58 -16.46
CA GLY A 624 4.10 13.95 -15.94
C GLY A 624 5.01 14.13 -14.72
N CYS A 625 5.27 13.05 -13.97
CA CYS A 625 6.14 13.10 -12.80
C CYS A 625 7.60 13.34 -13.20
N ARG A 626 8.41 13.90 -12.29
CA ARG A 626 9.85 14.10 -12.50
C ARG A 626 10.57 12.77 -12.69
N TYR A 627 10.15 11.74 -11.95
CA TYR A 627 10.74 10.41 -11.97
C TYR A 627 9.68 9.35 -12.25
N ASN A 628 9.89 8.51 -13.28
CA ASN A 628 8.88 7.60 -13.81
C ASN A 628 9.37 6.14 -13.89
N ARG A 629 10.67 5.86 -13.73
CA ARG A 629 11.21 4.49 -13.64
C ARG A 629 10.83 3.79 -12.32
N THR A 630 9.56 3.49 -12.18
CA THR A 630 8.90 3.12 -10.91
C THR A 630 8.30 1.72 -10.88
N PHE A 631 8.14 1.08 -12.04
CA PHE A 631 7.66 -0.28 -12.19
C PHE A 631 8.69 -1.31 -11.70
N ASN A 632 8.23 -2.32 -10.96
CA ASN A 632 9.09 -3.30 -10.31
C ASN A 632 8.53 -4.72 -10.36
N VAL A 633 9.30 -5.65 -9.80
CA VAL A 633 8.92 -7.04 -9.56
C VAL A 633 8.98 -7.32 -8.07
N GLU A 634 7.82 -7.63 -7.48
CA GLU A 634 7.71 -7.97 -6.07
C GLU A 634 7.82 -9.49 -5.87
N ILE A 635 8.57 -9.92 -4.86
CA ILE A 635 8.73 -11.33 -4.51
C ILE A 635 8.31 -11.61 -3.07
N CYS A 636 7.84 -12.82 -2.82
CA CYS A 636 7.47 -13.31 -1.50
C CYS A 636 8.17 -14.65 -1.21
N GLY A 637 8.60 -14.84 0.05
CA GLY A 637 9.19 -16.11 0.51
C GLY A 637 10.64 -16.35 0.06
N GLY A 638 11.45 -15.29 -0.09
CA GLY A 638 12.87 -15.42 -0.47
C GLY A 638 13.70 -16.28 0.49
N VAL A 639 13.50 -16.12 1.80
CA VAL A 639 14.17 -16.95 2.82
C VAL A 639 13.71 -18.41 2.72
N ASN A 640 12.42 -18.65 2.50
CA ASN A 640 11.86 -19.99 2.31
C ASN A 640 12.46 -20.68 1.08
N LEU A 641 12.59 -19.96 -0.04
CA LEU A 641 13.25 -20.46 -1.25
C LEU A 641 14.67 -20.93 -0.95
N VAL A 642 15.51 -20.06 -0.39
CA VAL A 642 16.94 -20.37 -0.23
C VAL A 642 17.19 -21.44 0.82
N ASN A 643 16.39 -21.49 1.89
CA ASN A 643 16.45 -22.57 2.86
C ASN A 643 16.04 -23.91 2.23
N SER A 644 15.04 -23.90 1.34
CA SER A 644 14.62 -25.09 0.60
C SER A 644 15.70 -25.55 -0.37
N LEU A 645 16.29 -24.63 -1.13
CA LEU A 645 17.40 -24.91 -2.03
C LEU A 645 18.63 -25.45 -1.29
N ALA A 646 18.98 -24.87 -0.14
CA ALA A 646 20.08 -25.36 0.70
C ALA A 646 19.82 -26.78 1.22
N SER A 647 18.59 -27.06 1.66
CA SER A 647 18.19 -28.41 2.08
C SER A 647 18.25 -29.41 0.93
N ILE A 648 17.73 -29.05 -0.25
CA ILE A 648 17.76 -29.91 -1.44
C ILE A 648 19.20 -30.19 -1.85
N ARG A 649 20.02 -29.14 -2.03
CA ARG A 649 21.42 -29.26 -2.44
C ARG A 649 22.19 -30.16 -1.48
N LYS A 650 22.14 -29.88 -0.18
CA LYS A 650 22.88 -30.64 0.83
C LYS A 650 22.39 -32.08 0.93
N ASN A 651 21.10 -32.28 1.14
CA ASN A 651 20.58 -33.60 1.52
C ASN A 651 20.40 -34.54 0.32
N VAL A 652 20.09 -34.01 -0.87
CA VAL A 652 19.84 -34.84 -2.06
C VAL A 652 21.10 -35.00 -2.91
N PHE A 653 21.87 -33.92 -3.13
CA PHE A 653 22.93 -33.90 -4.13
C PHE A 653 24.36 -33.91 -3.56
N ASP A 654 24.64 -33.24 -2.44
CA ASP A 654 25.99 -33.21 -1.87
C ASP A 654 26.25 -34.43 -0.97
N GLU A 655 25.31 -34.75 -0.07
CA GLU A 655 25.47 -35.81 0.94
C GLU A 655 24.62 -37.06 0.68
N HIS A 656 23.71 -37.02 -0.30
CA HIS A 656 22.88 -38.14 -0.73
C HIS A 656 22.16 -38.89 0.43
N HIS A 657 21.64 -38.17 1.42
CA HIS A 657 20.89 -38.77 2.54
C HIS A 657 19.58 -39.42 2.09
N PHE A 658 18.98 -38.90 1.01
CA PHE A 658 17.78 -39.43 0.34
C PHE A 658 17.71 -38.89 -1.10
N SER A 659 16.96 -39.58 -1.95
CA SER A 659 16.70 -39.19 -3.33
C SER A 659 15.71 -38.03 -3.45
N LEU A 660 15.70 -37.37 -4.61
CA LEU A 660 14.72 -36.32 -4.91
C LEU A 660 13.27 -36.85 -4.89
N ASN A 661 13.06 -38.09 -5.32
CA ASN A 661 11.74 -38.73 -5.31
C ASN A 661 11.24 -38.97 -3.89
N GLU A 662 12.11 -39.40 -2.98
CA GLU A 662 11.76 -39.53 -1.54
C GLU A 662 11.42 -38.18 -0.93
N LEU A 663 12.16 -37.11 -1.27
CA LEU A 663 11.81 -35.75 -0.82
C LEU A 663 10.46 -35.29 -1.37
N LYS A 664 10.17 -35.51 -2.66
CA LYS A 664 8.88 -35.16 -3.27
C LYS A 664 7.73 -35.89 -2.59
N ALA A 665 7.89 -37.18 -2.32
CA ALA A 665 6.89 -37.96 -1.59
C ALA A 665 6.70 -37.44 -0.15
N ALA A 666 7.78 -37.03 0.52
CA ALA A 666 7.71 -36.41 1.85
C ALA A 666 6.94 -35.08 1.85
N ILE A 667 7.16 -34.24 0.83
CA ILE A 667 6.41 -32.98 0.65
C ILE A 667 4.92 -33.25 0.41
N GLU A 668 4.58 -34.21 -0.46
CA GLU A 668 3.17 -34.58 -0.70
C GLU A 668 2.48 -35.12 0.54
N ALA A 669 3.21 -35.87 1.38
CA ALA A 669 2.73 -36.35 2.67
C ALA A 669 2.78 -35.28 3.79
N ASN A 670 3.15 -34.03 3.47
CA ASN A 670 3.35 -32.94 4.42
C ASN A 670 4.24 -33.35 5.61
N PHE A 671 5.27 -34.16 5.34
CA PHE A 671 6.18 -34.75 6.33
C PHE A 671 5.46 -35.52 7.47
N GLY A 672 4.27 -36.05 7.18
CA GLY A 672 3.42 -36.76 8.14
C GLY A 672 2.78 -35.87 9.21
N TYR A 673 2.49 -34.61 8.86
CA TYR A 673 1.66 -33.70 9.65
C TYR A 673 0.33 -33.44 8.95
N HIS A 674 -0.72 -33.20 9.72
CA HIS A 674 -1.95 -32.60 9.19
C HIS A 674 -1.67 -31.22 8.60
N SER A 675 -2.35 -30.89 7.52
CA SER A 675 -2.13 -29.60 6.85
C SER A 675 -2.70 -28.43 7.67
N ALA A 676 -2.19 -27.22 7.43
CA ALA A 676 -2.75 -26.00 8.04
C ALA A 676 -4.23 -25.78 7.67
N LEU A 677 -4.65 -26.28 6.50
CA LEU A 677 -6.04 -26.21 6.05
C LEU A 677 -6.96 -27.14 6.86
N GLU A 678 -6.47 -28.30 7.27
CA GLU A 678 -7.21 -29.25 8.11
C GLU A 678 -7.27 -28.82 9.57
N THR A 679 -6.15 -28.30 10.09
CA THR A 679 -6.00 -27.95 11.51
C THR A 679 -6.50 -26.54 11.83
N GLY A 680 -6.54 -25.65 10.84
CA GLY A 680 -6.78 -24.21 11.04
C GLY A 680 -5.62 -23.46 11.71
N SER A 681 -4.46 -24.10 11.89
CA SER A 681 -3.25 -23.44 12.43
C SER A 681 -2.17 -23.28 11.37
N TYR A 682 -1.65 -22.07 11.27
CA TYR A 682 -0.55 -21.68 10.38
C TYR A 682 0.76 -21.46 11.16
N SER A 683 0.81 -21.88 12.43
CA SER A 683 1.97 -21.77 13.32
C SER A 683 2.81 -23.05 13.30
N LEU A 684 4.14 -22.91 13.22
CA LEU A 684 5.07 -24.04 13.34
C LEU A 684 5.02 -24.71 14.73
N ILE A 685 4.59 -23.99 15.77
CA ILE A 685 4.57 -24.49 17.15
C ILE A 685 3.33 -25.36 17.43
N GLU A 686 2.28 -25.18 16.63
CA GLU A 686 0.97 -25.82 16.81
C GLU A 686 0.73 -26.97 15.81
N GLN A 687 1.80 -27.48 15.18
CA GLN A 687 1.71 -28.55 14.20
C GLN A 687 1.14 -29.84 14.81
N VAL A 688 0.19 -30.47 14.11
CA VAL A 688 -0.46 -31.71 14.54
C VAL A 688 0.08 -32.88 13.72
N LYS A 689 0.67 -33.86 14.40
CA LYS A 689 1.24 -35.07 13.77
C LYS A 689 0.11 -35.96 13.23
N ALA A 690 0.28 -36.50 12.04
CA ALA A 690 -0.59 -37.53 11.47
C ALA A 690 -0.05 -38.95 11.76
N ASP A 691 -0.83 -39.98 11.45
CA ASP A 691 -0.49 -41.38 11.74
C ASP A 691 0.83 -41.84 11.09
N ASN A 692 1.14 -41.30 9.90
CA ASN A 692 2.36 -41.59 9.15
C ASN A 692 3.55 -40.67 9.51
N PHE A 693 3.48 -39.91 10.60
CA PHE A 693 4.56 -39.02 11.05
C PHE A 693 5.93 -39.73 11.16
N MET A 694 5.92 -40.94 11.71
CA MET A 694 7.15 -41.72 11.93
C MET A 694 7.82 -42.15 10.61
N ASP A 695 7.07 -42.22 9.50
CA ASP A 695 7.62 -42.58 8.20
C ASP A 695 8.50 -41.45 7.63
N TRP A 696 8.19 -40.20 7.98
CA TRP A 696 8.81 -39.01 7.39
C TRP A 696 9.73 -38.25 8.34
N ILE A 697 9.73 -38.55 9.64
CA ILE A 697 10.48 -37.82 10.66
C ILE A 697 11.97 -37.68 10.34
N LYS A 698 12.59 -38.72 9.78
CA LYS A 698 14.03 -38.71 9.44
C LYS A 698 14.33 -37.69 8.34
N ILE A 699 13.54 -37.69 7.26
CA ILE A 699 13.69 -36.73 6.16
C ILE A 699 13.39 -35.33 6.67
N HIS A 700 12.30 -35.16 7.42
CA HIS A 700 11.91 -33.87 7.99
C HIS A 700 13.02 -33.28 8.87
N LYS A 701 13.59 -34.07 9.79
CA LYS A 701 14.71 -33.63 10.64
C LYS A 701 15.91 -33.18 9.82
N ARG A 702 16.28 -33.93 8.78
CA ARG A 702 17.38 -33.54 7.88
C ARG A 702 17.09 -32.23 7.12
N CYS A 703 15.85 -32.02 6.71
CA CYS A 703 15.43 -30.75 6.13
C CYS A 703 15.52 -29.60 7.14
N LEU A 704 15.13 -29.81 8.40
CA LEU A 704 15.27 -28.82 9.48
C LEU A 704 16.73 -28.53 9.82
N ASP A 705 17.59 -29.55 9.82
CA ASP A 705 19.01 -29.45 10.17
C ASP A 705 19.91 -28.90 9.06
N ALA A 706 19.41 -28.82 7.82
CA ALA A 706 20.16 -28.20 6.73
C ALA A 706 20.48 -26.73 7.06
N PRO A 707 21.58 -26.15 6.55
CA PRO A 707 21.92 -24.72 6.72
C PRO A 707 20.71 -23.80 6.48
N LYS A 708 20.51 -22.82 7.37
CA LYS A 708 19.41 -21.85 7.31
C LYS A 708 19.93 -20.42 7.27
N TYR A 709 19.40 -19.63 6.35
CA TYR A 709 19.70 -18.21 6.23
C TYR A 709 19.40 -17.47 7.54
N GLY A 710 20.24 -16.48 7.87
CA GLY A 710 20.14 -15.72 9.10
C GLY A 710 20.97 -16.28 10.27
N ASN A 711 21.87 -17.23 10.01
CA ASN A 711 22.77 -17.82 11.01
C ASN A 711 24.28 -17.64 10.68
N ASP A 712 24.62 -16.72 9.78
CA ASP A 712 26.01 -16.51 9.29
C ASP A 712 26.64 -17.82 8.75
N ASP A 713 25.85 -18.60 8.02
CA ASP A 713 26.30 -19.84 7.39
C ASP A 713 26.54 -19.60 5.90
N LYS A 714 27.83 -19.59 5.53
CA LYS A 714 28.30 -19.33 4.15
C LYS A 714 27.65 -20.24 3.11
N TYR A 715 27.22 -21.46 3.47
CA TYR A 715 26.61 -22.39 2.52
C TYR A 715 25.30 -21.82 1.97
N VAL A 716 24.35 -21.48 2.84
CA VAL A 716 23.04 -20.93 2.47
C VAL A 716 23.12 -19.45 2.10
N ASP A 717 24.03 -18.69 2.73
CA ASP A 717 24.21 -17.27 2.42
C ASP A 717 24.75 -17.07 0.99
N SER A 718 25.57 -18.01 0.49
CA SER A 718 26.02 -17.99 -0.91
C SER A 718 24.88 -18.19 -1.91
N ILE A 719 23.90 -19.04 -1.58
CA ILE A 719 22.70 -19.29 -2.40
C ILE A 719 21.83 -18.04 -2.41
N PHE A 720 21.60 -17.42 -1.25
CA PHE A 720 20.84 -16.18 -1.16
C PHE A 720 21.50 -15.04 -1.94
N ARG A 721 22.82 -14.88 -1.82
CA ARG A 721 23.57 -13.90 -2.60
C ARG A 721 23.45 -14.15 -4.11
N GLU A 722 23.57 -15.40 -4.55
CA GLU A 722 23.42 -15.75 -5.96
C GLU A 722 22.01 -15.40 -6.48
N TRP A 723 20.97 -15.76 -5.73
CA TRP A 723 19.59 -15.42 -6.04
C TRP A 723 19.41 -13.90 -6.19
N GLN A 724 19.83 -13.12 -5.19
CA GLN A 724 19.67 -11.66 -5.21
C GLN A 724 20.39 -11.02 -6.40
N HIS A 725 21.63 -11.44 -6.68
CA HIS A 725 22.37 -10.91 -7.84
C HIS A 725 21.74 -11.27 -9.17
N TRP A 726 21.21 -12.49 -9.31
CA TRP A 726 20.51 -12.90 -10.53
C TRP A 726 19.19 -12.15 -10.69
N PHE A 727 18.37 -12.12 -9.63
CA PHE A 727 17.05 -11.49 -9.60
C PHE A 727 17.14 -10.00 -9.99
N SER A 728 17.98 -9.22 -9.31
CA SER A 728 18.13 -7.78 -9.59
C SER A 728 18.61 -7.46 -11.00
N LYS A 729 19.42 -8.34 -11.61
CA LYS A 729 19.84 -8.18 -13.01
C LYS A 729 18.74 -8.59 -13.98
N MET A 730 18.02 -9.66 -13.66
CA MET A 730 17.01 -10.25 -14.53
C MET A 730 15.79 -9.35 -14.71
N CYS A 731 15.37 -8.61 -13.67
CA CYS A 731 14.29 -7.62 -13.78
C CYS A 731 14.55 -6.57 -14.89
N GLN A 732 15.81 -6.20 -15.13
CA GLN A 732 16.17 -5.19 -16.14
C GLN A 732 16.00 -5.68 -17.59
N ASN A 733 15.73 -6.97 -17.80
CA ASN A 733 15.41 -7.51 -19.12
C ASN A 733 13.97 -7.22 -19.55
N TYR A 734 13.13 -6.75 -18.62
CA TYR A 734 11.72 -6.44 -18.87
C TYR A 734 11.51 -4.94 -18.82
N VAL A 735 10.59 -4.46 -19.65
CA VAL A 735 10.35 -3.04 -19.86
C VAL A 735 8.90 -2.72 -19.51
N SER A 736 8.72 -1.66 -18.73
CA SER A 736 7.42 -1.14 -18.32
C SER A 736 6.73 -0.37 -19.46
N LEU A 737 5.47 0.02 -19.25
CA LEU A 737 4.74 0.84 -20.22
C LEU A 737 5.40 2.20 -20.51
N TYR A 738 6.33 2.64 -19.66
CA TYR A 738 7.07 3.90 -19.81
C TYR A 738 8.39 3.77 -20.58
N ASP A 739 8.64 2.61 -21.20
CA ASP A 739 9.89 2.26 -21.87
C ASP A 739 11.11 2.25 -20.91
N GLU A 740 10.86 1.96 -19.63
CA GLU A 740 11.90 1.89 -18.60
C GLU A 740 12.08 0.46 -18.08
N PRO A 741 13.33 0.00 -17.83
CA PRO A 741 13.59 -1.31 -17.26
C PRO A 741 12.99 -1.47 -15.87
N LEU A 742 12.36 -2.61 -15.58
CA LEU A 742 11.89 -2.94 -14.24
C LEU A 742 13.07 -3.06 -13.26
N TYR A 743 12.80 -2.89 -11.96
CA TYR A 743 13.75 -3.19 -10.88
C TYR A 743 13.20 -4.25 -9.92
N SER A 744 14.10 -4.80 -9.10
CA SER A 744 13.82 -5.80 -8.06
C SER A 744 13.44 -5.19 -6.72
#